data_AF-A0A553NZM6-F1
#
_entry.id   AF-A0A553NZM6-F1
#
_cell.length_a   1.000
_cell.length_b   1.000
_cell.length_c   1.000
_cell.angle_alpha   90.00
_cell.angle_beta   90.00
_cell.angle_gamma   90.00
#
_symmetry.space_group_name_H-M   'P 1'
#
loop_
_entity.id
_entity.type
_entity.pdbx_description
1 polymer ?
#
loop_
_entity_poly.entity_id
_entity_poly.type
_entity_poly.pdbx_seq_one_letter_code
_entity_poly.pdbx_strand_id
1 'polypeptide(L)'
;MSPMLQLEFTIQIKFLARSTPKCETIGNSSERLWIEDHVDKQVGKRSEPTVWDASYKSTLMTFDYEEILTKKSTMLEWLQSLDTMGLTMISGMPPEVKSLPTLIEAVAFPRSTHYGQYFEVIAKAQPNNTAYTTSELSLHLDLPYYKYKPGTQFLHCIKQFEGQGGDNRFVDGLKIAQILARSEPKHWNTLKTVPVTYWDYGSEDMVGRYLKFNSVPTFELDRSGRRIHRINYSDQVRASHQNVPLAQVTPLYQALIAFSQIANSPQNCFSLKLSPVNGLRFKIHENELELDDEKEFRSEKFPFVWLRDNCTCSQCFQPASKARFVLMKDLKLDVKPKTVDTHLDENEVFNSEENMGTTLTNEYDSVKITWEDGHVSEFARDWLLARSFADEKVKQRLAEERGQDQKITWDASYIKNMKQHKFQDVMNCNESLLSWLQDLRLYGLTILNEMESHPKALRALLNRIGFPKSTHYGEEFSVIAKPDPNNLAYTNSSLGLHVDLPFYQYNPGIQFLHCVKQTDMSGGDNEFVDGFNLAGIIRRSHPKYWNLLTKLAINFWDRGSEQFSGEFYKYTSLPTFQLNAFGEVYRVNFNNQVRDNVMNIPLKDVKDLYEALMFLNDLAYDPQNMILYKLQAGECVIFDNQRILHGRRGYALEEGGHRYLQGGYMDWDEVNSKINVLRSSRIET
;
A
#
# COMPACT_ATOMS: atom_id res chain seq x y z
N MET A 1 -38.82 -20.56 -11.74
CA MET A 1 -38.35 -19.43 -12.58
C MET A 1 -38.94 -18.16 -11.99
N SER A 2 -38.14 -17.36 -11.30
CA SER A 2 -38.54 -16.09 -10.69
C SER A 2 -37.57 -15.02 -11.19
N PRO A 3 -38.04 -13.89 -11.74
CA PRO A 3 -37.14 -12.88 -12.26
C PRO A 3 -36.54 -12.06 -11.11
N MET A 4 -35.21 -11.99 -11.10
CA MET A 4 -34.43 -11.01 -10.33
C MET A 4 -34.83 -9.60 -10.76
N LEU A 5 -35.32 -8.79 -9.81
CA LEU A 5 -35.53 -7.36 -9.99
C LEU A 5 -34.34 -6.62 -9.37
N GLN A 6 -33.44 -6.14 -10.23
CA GLN A 6 -32.41 -5.15 -9.91
C GLN A 6 -33.08 -3.82 -9.54
N LEU A 7 -32.62 -3.19 -8.46
CA LEU A 7 -33.07 -1.90 -7.96
C LEU A 7 -32.04 -0.83 -8.33
N GLU A 8 -32.36 0.02 -9.30
CA GLU A 8 -31.62 1.25 -9.56
C GLU A 8 -32.13 2.39 -8.67
N PHE A 9 -31.20 3.18 -8.11
CA PHE A 9 -31.47 4.32 -7.25
C PHE A 9 -31.04 5.62 -7.91
N THR A 10 -31.93 6.63 -7.89
CA THR A 10 -31.57 8.05 -8.06
C THR A 10 -32.58 8.88 -7.24
N ILE A 11 -32.12 9.82 -6.39
CA ILE A 11 -32.81 11.09 -6.00
C ILE A 11 -31.91 11.94 -5.07
N GLN A 12 -32.02 13.26 -5.27
CA GLN A 12 -31.25 14.41 -4.79
C GLN A 12 -31.65 14.94 -3.39
N ILE A 13 -30.72 15.62 -2.71
CA ILE A 13 -30.99 16.58 -1.61
C ILE A 13 -30.06 17.82 -1.72
N LYS A 14 -30.65 19.01 -1.51
CA LYS A 14 -30.06 20.37 -1.57
C LYS A 14 -29.08 20.67 -0.42
N PHE A 15 -27.97 21.34 -0.71
CA PHE A 15 -27.15 22.05 0.28
C PHE A 15 -27.46 23.57 0.25
N LEU A 16 -27.64 24.16 1.42
CA LEU A 16 -27.83 25.61 1.62
C LEU A 16 -26.46 26.28 1.74
N ALA A 17 -26.05 27.02 0.71
CA ALA A 17 -24.95 27.98 0.80
C ALA A 17 -25.48 29.32 1.36
N ARG A 18 -24.78 29.86 2.36
CA ARG A 18 -25.06 31.19 2.92
C ARG A 18 -24.57 32.29 1.97
N SER A 19 -25.49 33.06 1.44
CA SER A 19 -25.29 34.50 1.22
C SER A 19 -26.65 35.20 1.24
N THR A 20 -26.87 36.05 2.23
CA THR A 20 -27.95 37.03 2.19
C THR A 20 -27.66 38.06 1.11
N PRO A 21 -28.65 38.35 0.25
CA PRO A 21 -29.07 39.73 0.10
C PRO A 21 -30.58 39.89 0.28
N LYS A 22 -30.95 41.15 0.48
CA LYS A 22 -32.23 41.66 0.94
C LYS A 22 -33.45 41.07 0.22
N CYS A 23 -34.49 40.85 1.02
CA CYS A 23 -35.84 40.53 0.60
C CYS A 23 -36.45 41.72 -0.16
N GLU A 24 -36.73 41.54 -1.44
CA GLU A 24 -37.81 42.26 -2.12
C GLU A 24 -38.71 41.23 -2.82
N THR A 25 -39.99 41.35 -2.52
CA THR A 25 -41.13 40.60 -3.05
C THR A 25 -41.13 40.48 -4.57
N ILE A 26 -41.63 39.37 -5.13
CA ILE A 26 -42.61 39.29 -6.25
C ILE A 26 -42.81 37.82 -6.71
N GLY A 27 -44.07 37.37 -6.74
CA GLY A 27 -44.74 36.80 -7.93
C GLY A 27 -44.38 35.41 -8.49
N ASN A 28 -45.36 34.52 -8.40
CA ASN A 28 -45.54 33.22 -9.07
C ASN A 28 -44.93 33.01 -10.48
N SER A 29 -44.57 31.75 -10.72
CA SER A 29 -44.49 30.98 -11.99
C SER A 29 -43.13 30.79 -12.69
N SER A 30 -42.05 31.44 -12.26
CA SER A 30 -40.71 31.28 -12.85
C SER A 30 -39.76 30.32 -12.09
N GLU A 31 -40.06 29.93 -10.86
CA GLU A 31 -39.17 29.08 -10.03
C GLU A 31 -39.07 27.61 -10.49
N ARG A 32 -40.00 27.12 -11.32
CA ARG A 32 -39.96 25.73 -11.78
C ARG A 32 -38.89 25.48 -12.84
N LEU A 33 -38.54 26.49 -13.63
CA LEU A 33 -37.53 26.35 -14.70
C LEU A 33 -36.11 26.59 -14.19
N TRP A 34 -35.92 27.41 -13.14
CA TRP A 34 -34.58 27.70 -12.61
C TRP A 34 -33.95 26.53 -11.84
N ILE A 35 -34.77 25.69 -11.19
CA ILE A 35 -34.29 24.52 -10.42
C ILE A 35 -33.84 23.37 -11.33
N GLU A 36 -34.36 23.27 -12.56
CA GLU A 36 -33.97 22.21 -13.49
C GLU A 36 -32.66 22.53 -14.23
N ASP A 37 -32.36 23.82 -14.47
CA ASP A 37 -31.15 24.25 -15.19
C ASP A 37 -29.85 24.22 -14.36
N HIS A 38 -29.93 24.13 -13.02
CA HIS A 38 -28.76 24.11 -12.12
C HIS A 38 -28.50 22.73 -11.47
N VAL A 39 -29.04 21.65 -12.05
CA VAL A 39 -28.67 20.29 -11.64
C VAL A 39 -27.30 19.95 -12.20
N ASP A 40 -26.26 20.30 -11.45
CA ASP A 40 -24.91 19.85 -11.69
C ASP A 40 -24.87 18.31 -11.67
N LYS A 41 -24.36 17.70 -12.74
CA LYS A 41 -24.41 16.23 -12.99
C LYS A 41 -23.47 15.42 -12.08
N GLN A 42 -22.87 16.04 -11.05
CA GLN A 42 -21.87 15.43 -10.16
C GLN A 42 -22.26 15.41 -8.68
N VAL A 43 -23.55 15.42 -8.32
CA VAL A 43 -23.95 15.19 -6.92
C VAL A 43 -23.74 13.72 -6.56
N GLY A 44 -22.68 13.45 -5.79
CA GLY A 44 -22.32 12.11 -5.33
C GLY A 44 -23.49 11.38 -4.65
N LYS A 45 -23.78 10.15 -5.08
CA LYS A 45 -24.67 9.24 -4.35
C LYS A 45 -24.06 8.99 -2.97
N ARG A 46 -24.87 9.06 -1.91
CA ARG A 46 -24.48 8.52 -0.59
C ARG A 46 -24.05 7.06 -0.78
N SER A 47 -22.91 6.69 -0.20
CA SER A 47 -22.39 5.33 -0.32
C SER A 47 -23.38 4.34 0.30
N GLU A 48 -23.47 3.14 -0.25
CA GLU A 48 -24.29 2.08 0.38
C GLU A 48 -23.59 1.61 1.66
N PRO A 49 -24.31 1.54 2.80
CA PRO A 49 -23.72 1.06 4.04
C PRO A 49 -23.29 -0.41 3.94
N THR A 50 -22.09 -0.71 4.44
CA THR A 50 -21.58 -2.07 4.60
C THR A 50 -21.99 -2.59 5.96
N VAL A 51 -22.76 -3.68 5.98
CA VAL A 51 -23.19 -4.30 7.23
C VAL A 51 -22.13 -5.24 7.80
N TRP A 52 -21.99 -5.26 9.12
CA TRP A 52 -20.95 -6.05 9.80
C TRP A 52 -21.43 -6.77 11.06
N ASP A 53 -20.63 -7.72 11.54
CA ASP A 53 -20.85 -8.47 12.77
C ASP A 53 -19.65 -8.31 13.73
N ALA A 54 -19.59 -9.10 14.81
CA ALA A 54 -18.55 -8.95 15.83
C ALA A 54 -17.11 -9.10 15.31
N SER A 55 -16.91 -9.75 14.15
CA SER A 55 -15.56 -9.87 13.55
C SER A 55 -15.01 -8.53 13.08
N TYR A 56 -15.84 -7.50 12.89
CA TYR A 56 -15.37 -6.19 12.46
C TYR A 56 -14.37 -5.56 13.42
N LYS A 57 -14.36 -5.98 14.70
CA LYS A 57 -13.36 -5.56 15.68
C LYS A 57 -11.93 -5.73 15.19
N SER A 58 -11.60 -6.83 14.49
CA SER A 58 -10.24 -7.08 14.00
C SER A 58 -9.85 -6.26 12.77
N THR A 59 -10.82 -5.60 12.14
CA THR A 59 -10.64 -4.78 10.93
C THR A 59 -11.22 -3.37 11.13
N LEU A 60 -11.29 -2.92 12.39
CA LEU A 60 -11.86 -1.61 12.73
C LEU A 60 -10.98 -0.52 12.13
N MET A 61 -11.54 0.26 11.22
CA MET A 61 -10.80 1.33 10.54
C MET A 61 -10.41 2.41 11.54
N THR A 62 -9.10 2.63 11.67
CA THR A 62 -8.50 3.58 12.62
C THR A 62 -7.73 4.64 11.85
N PHE A 63 -7.90 5.90 12.25
CA PHE A 63 -7.31 7.06 11.60
C PHE A 63 -6.56 7.91 12.63
N ASP A 64 -5.39 8.42 12.27
CA ASP A 64 -4.60 9.26 13.16
C ASP A 64 -5.19 10.68 13.28
N TYR A 65 -5.27 11.18 14.52
CA TYR A 65 -5.83 12.50 14.84
C TYR A 65 -5.10 13.64 14.14
N GLU A 66 -3.76 13.66 14.17
CA GLU A 66 -2.97 14.72 13.55
C GLU A 66 -3.04 14.62 12.03
N GLU A 67 -3.03 13.41 11.47
CA GLU A 67 -3.21 13.24 10.03
C GLU A 67 -4.58 13.70 9.54
N ILE A 68 -5.67 13.45 10.28
CA ILE A 68 -7.00 13.97 9.93
C ILE A 68 -6.97 15.50 9.85
N LEU A 69 -6.32 16.16 10.81
CA LEU A 69 -6.28 17.63 10.88
C LEU A 69 -5.37 18.26 9.82
N THR A 70 -4.32 17.55 9.40
CA THR A 70 -3.29 18.09 8.49
C THR A 70 -3.47 17.65 7.03
N LYS A 71 -3.99 16.45 6.78
CA LYS A 71 -4.10 15.84 5.43
C LYS A 71 -5.57 15.71 5.00
N LYS A 72 -5.96 16.50 3.97
CA LYS A 72 -7.31 16.43 3.38
C LYS A 72 -7.67 15.04 2.82
N SER A 73 -6.68 14.28 2.35
CA SER A 73 -6.89 12.90 1.87
C SER A 73 -7.32 11.98 3.01
N THR A 74 -6.64 12.04 4.15
CA THR A 74 -6.95 11.23 5.34
C THR A 74 -8.32 11.63 5.92
N MET A 75 -8.63 12.93 5.98
CA MET A 75 -9.97 13.39 6.38
C MET A 75 -11.07 12.84 5.47
N LEU A 76 -10.87 12.87 4.14
CA LEU A 76 -11.84 12.33 3.19
C LEU A 76 -12.04 10.82 3.38
N GLU A 77 -10.96 10.07 3.50
CA GLU A 77 -10.99 8.63 3.70
C GLU A 77 -11.70 8.25 4.99
N TRP A 78 -11.42 8.96 6.09
CA TRP A 78 -12.09 8.79 7.37
C TRP A 78 -13.60 9.05 7.25
N LEU A 79 -14.02 10.17 6.64
CA LEU A 79 -15.43 10.50 6.49
C LEU A 79 -16.18 9.52 5.58
N GLN A 80 -15.54 9.03 4.51
CA GLN A 80 -16.10 7.99 3.64
C GLN A 80 -16.22 6.65 4.36
N SER A 81 -15.22 6.29 5.16
CA SER A 81 -15.24 5.09 6.00
C SER A 81 -16.34 5.16 7.05
N LEU A 82 -16.57 6.35 7.64
CA LEU A 82 -17.65 6.55 8.59
C LEU A 82 -19.04 6.49 7.94
N ASP A 83 -19.25 7.05 6.74
CA ASP A 83 -20.54 6.94 6.03
C ASP A 83 -20.85 5.51 5.56
N THR A 84 -19.81 4.73 5.21
CA THR A 84 -19.97 3.34 4.73
C THR A 84 -20.07 2.33 5.86
N MET A 85 -19.17 2.38 6.84
CA MET A 85 -19.10 1.40 7.92
C MET A 85 -19.92 1.79 9.15
N GLY A 86 -20.25 3.07 9.34
CA GLY A 86 -21.03 3.57 10.49
C GLY A 86 -20.27 3.60 11.83
N LEU A 87 -19.06 3.04 11.90
CA LEU A 87 -18.17 3.06 13.06
C LEU A 87 -16.70 3.09 12.60
N THR A 88 -15.97 4.10 13.06
CA THR A 88 -14.52 4.28 12.87
C THR A 88 -13.86 4.65 14.19
N MET A 89 -12.56 4.44 14.28
CA MET A 89 -11.74 4.86 15.42
C MET A 89 -10.79 5.99 15.03
N ILE A 90 -10.48 6.86 16.00
CA ILE A 90 -9.43 7.86 15.87
C ILE A 90 -8.36 7.59 16.93
N SER A 91 -7.13 7.40 16.48
CA SER A 91 -5.95 7.18 17.30
C SER A 91 -5.15 8.46 17.51
N GLY A 92 -4.28 8.47 18.53
CA GLY A 92 -3.36 9.60 18.76
C GLY A 92 -4.04 10.90 19.22
N MET A 93 -5.32 10.84 19.58
CA MET A 93 -6.04 12.02 20.04
C MET A 93 -5.57 12.41 21.46
N PRO A 94 -5.09 13.65 21.69
CA PRO A 94 -4.60 14.05 23.02
C PRO A 94 -5.72 13.97 24.05
N PRO A 95 -5.50 13.42 25.26
CA PRO A 95 -6.54 13.18 26.27
C PRO A 95 -6.94 14.47 27.00
N GLU A 96 -7.34 15.49 26.24
CA GLU A 96 -7.71 16.81 26.70
C GLU A 96 -9.13 17.14 26.25
N VAL A 97 -9.85 17.94 27.05
CA VAL A 97 -11.25 18.33 26.76
C VAL A 97 -11.36 19.09 25.43
N LYS A 98 -10.32 19.84 25.03
CA LYS A 98 -10.31 20.67 23.81
C LYS A 98 -10.10 19.87 22.51
N SER A 99 -9.54 18.67 22.55
CA SER A 99 -9.21 17.89 21.34
C SER A 99 -10.45 17.54 20.53
N LEU A 100 -11.55 17.20 21.20
CA LEU A 100 -12.80 16.83 20.55
C LEU A 100 -13.48 18.00 19.83
N PRO A 101 -13.61 19.19 20.46
CA PRO A 101 -13.98 20.41 19.76
C PRO A 101 -13.13 20.69 18.52
N THR A 102 -11.80 20.62 18.62
CA THR A 102 -10.89 20.87 17.48
C THR A 102 -11.17 19.95 16.30
N LEU A 103 -11.32 18.65 16.55
CA LEU A 103 -11.66 17.68 15.50
C LEU A 103 -13.04 17.96 14.88
N ILE A 104 -14.06 18.18 15.71
CA ILE A 104 -15.41 18.41 15.22
C ILE A 104 -15.44 19.67 14.36
N GLU A 105 -14.83 20.76 14.81
CA GLU A 105 -14.78 22.04 14.10
C GLU A 105 -13.99 21.97 12.78
N ALA A 106 -13.02 21.05 12.66
CA ALA A 106 -12.33 20.77 11.40
C ALA A 106 -13.25 20.11 10.36
N VAL A 107 -14.30 19.41 10.79
CA VAL A 107 -15.30 18.77 9.91
C VAL A 107 -16.52 19.67 9.69
N ALA A 108 -17.16 20.11 10.77
CA ALA A 108 -18.44 20.84 10.76
C ALA A 108 -18.73 21.51 12.13
N PHE A 109 -19.88 22.17 12.26
CA PHE A 109 -20.30 22.77 13.53
C PHE A 109 -20.94 21.74 14.48
N PRO A 110 -20.64 21.77 15.80
CA PRO A 110 -21.29 20.91 16.78
C PRO A 110 -22.77 21.23 16.89
N ARG A 111 -23.60 20.20 17.03
CA ARG A 111 -25.05 20.36 17.20
C ARG A 111 -25.40 20.52 18.68
N SER A 112 -25.92 21.68 19.06
CA SER A 112 -26.42 21.90 20.42
C SER A 112 -27.63 21.01 20.74
N THR A 113 -27.58 20.37 21.91
CA THR A 113 -28.69 19.63 22.51
C THR A 113 -29.05 20.23 23.88
N HIS A 114 -29.99 19.62 24.61
CA HIS A 114 -30.29 20.05 25.97
C HIS A 114 -29.19 19.63 26.98
N TYR A 115 -28.26 18.77 26.58
CA TYR A 115 -27.02 18.48 27.32
C TYR A 115 -25.86 19.42 26.95
N GLY A 116 -26.08 20.42 26.10
CA GLY A 116 -25.05 21.31 25.56
C GLY A 116 -24.54 20.90 24.17
N GLN A 117 -23.46 21.54 23.74
CA GLN A 117 -22.72 21.18 22.50
C GLN A 117 -21.76 20.01 22.74
N TYR A 118 -21.18 19.97 23.94
CA TYR A 118 -20.27 18.93 24.42
C TYR A 118 -20.71 18.57 25.84
N PHE A 119 -20.47 17.32 26.25
CA PHE A 119 -20.82 16.82 27.57
C PHE A 119 -19.80 15.76 28.01
N GLU A 120 -19.59 15.67 29.33
CA GLU A 120 -18.65 14.72 29.93
C GLU A 120 -19.42 13.53 30.52
N VAL A 121 -19.07 12.31 30.09
CA VAL A 121 -19.65 11.07 30.62
C VAL A 121 -18.79 10.58 31.78
N ILE A 122 -19.15 11.00 32.99
CA ILE A 122 -18.42 10.68 34.24
C ILE A 122 -19.42 10.21 35.29
N ALA A 123 -19.04 9.20 36.08
CA ALA A 123 -19.85 8.75 37.22
C ALA A 123 -19.98 9.85 38.28
N LYS A 124 -21.20 10.21 38.66
CA LYS A 124 -21.51 11.28 39.63
C LYS A 124 -22.10 10.68 40.91
N ALA A 125 -21.86 11.34 42.05
CA ALA A 125 -22.41 10.91 43.35
C ALA A 125 -23.95 10.97 43.40
N GLN A 126 -24.55 11.94 42.70
CA GLN A 126 -26.00 12.08 42.52
C GLN A 126 -26.32 12.16 41.02
N PRO A 127 -26.38 11.02 40.32
CA PRO A 127 -26.56 11.00 38.88
C PRO A 127 -28.01 11.33 38.50
N ASN A 128 -28.18 12.24 37.54
CA ASN A 128 -29.48 12.57 36.93
C ASN A 128 -29.76 11.77 35.64
N ASN A 129 -28.81 10.94 35.20
CA ASN A 129 -28.90 10.09 34.02
C ASN A 129 -28.09 8.80 34.25
N THR A 130 -28.54 7.66 33.71
CA THR A 130 -27.85 6.36 33.78
C THR A 130 -26.42 6.43 33.24
N ALA A 131 -26.15 7.27 32.23
CA ALA A 131 -24.81 7.49 31.69
C ALA A 131 -23.81 8.05 32.72
N TYR A 132 -24.29 8.66 33.81
CA TYR A 132 -23.46 9.15 34.91
C TYR A 132 -23.40 8.18 36.10
N THR A 133 -23.70 6.90 35.89
CA THR A 133 -23.63 5.85 36.90
C THR A 133 -22.50 4.86 36.58
N THR A 134 -22.15 4.00 37.53
CA THR A 134 -21.24 2.86 37.30
C THR A 134 -21.96 1.60 36.82
N SER A 135 -23.27 1.67 36.63
CA SER A 135 -24.08 0.53 36.16
C SER A 135 -23.95 0.35 34.65
N GLU A 136 -24.22 -0.85 34.16
CA GLU A 136 -24.24 -1.12 32.72
C GLU A 136 -25.26 -0.22 32.01
N LEU A 137 -24.80 0.49 30.98
CA LEU A 137 -25.65 1.15 30.02
C LEU A 137 -25.84 0.22 28.83
N SER A 138 -27.07 -0.31 28.65
CA SER A 138 -27.37 -1.27 27.58
C SER A 138 -27.21 -0.63 26.20
N LEU A 139 -27.11 -1.46 25.15
CA LEU A 139 -27.09 -1.01 23.76
C LEU A 139 -28.29 -0.08 23.47
N HIS A 140 -27.99 1.10 22.94
CA HIS A 140 -28.99 2.13 22.65
C HIS A 140 -28.52 3.02 21.50
N LEU A 141 -29.45 3.82 20.98
CA LEU A 141 -29.19 4.96 20.14
C LEU A 141 -29.60 6.21 20.90
N ASP A 142 -28.73 7.22 20.91
CA ASP A 142 -28.98 8.42 21.67
C ASP A 142 -30.12 9.28 21.13
N LEU A 143 -30.78 9.96 22.07
CA LEU A 143 -31.85 10.93 21.83
C LEU A 143 -33.00 10.41 20.93
N PRO A 144 -33.56 9.20 21.15
CA PRO A 144 -34.64 8.67 20.30
C PRO A 144 -35.94 9.48 20.45
N TYR A 145 -36.08 10.21 21.56
CA TYR A 145 -37.15 11.18 21.84
C TYR A 145 -37.01 12.51 21.07
N TYR A 146 -35.95 12.71 20.27
CA TYR A 146 -35.88 13.79 19.29
C TYR A 146 -36.46 13.37 17.94
N LYS A 147 -37.36 14.21 17.41
CA LYS A 147 -37.86 14.06 16.03
C LYS A 147 -36.71 14.02 15.02
N TYR A 148 -35.72 14.90 15.19
CA TYR A 148 -34.48 14.90 14.39
C TYR A 148 -33.28 14.70 15.33
N LYS A 149 -32.80 13.47 15.51
CA LYS A 149 -31.61 13.21 16.35
C LYS A 149 -30.30 13.53 15.60
N PRO A 150 -29.18 13.78 16.30
CA PRO A 150 -27.85 13.84 15.67
C PRO A 150 -27.55 12.55 14.90
N GLY A 151 -26.91 12.67 13.73
CA GLY A 151 -26.58 11.52 12.86
C GLY A 151 -25.25 10.86 13.19
N THR A 152 -24.34 11.59 13.84
CA THR A 152 -22.99 11.16 14.19
C THR A 152 -22.72 11.53 15.64
N GLN A 153 -22.03 10.65 16.34
CA GLN A 153 -21.61 10.83 17.73
C GLN A 153 -20.12 10.54 17.84
N PHE A 154 -19.45 11.28 18.72
CA PHE A 154 -18.04 11.11 19.03
C PHE A 154 -17.89 10.79 20.51
N LEU A 155 -17.05 9.82 20.83
CA LEU A 155 -16.69 9.45 22.20
C LEU A 155 -15.17 9.53 22.33
N HIS A 156 -14.69 10.52 23.07
CA HIS A 156 -13.26 10.73 23.32
C HIS A 156 -12.91 10.30 24.75
N CYS A 157 -11.97 9.36 24.89
CA CYS A 157 -11.55 8.85 26.20
C CYS A 157 -10.47 9.77 26.80
N ILE A 158 -10.90 10.70 27.66
CA ILE A 158 -10.00 11.61 28.38
C ILE A 158 -9.33 10.90 29.58
N LYS A 159 -10.06 10.00 30.25
CA LYS A 159 -9.55 9.22 31.38
C LYS A 159 -10.19 7.84 31.42
N GLN A 160 -9.37 6.80 31.58
CA GLN A 160 -9.83 5.42 31.73
C GLN A 160 -10.01 5.05 33.20
N PHE A 161 -11.01 4.24 33.50
CA PHE A 161 -11.22 3.67 34.83
C PHE A 161 -10.20 2.56 35.11
N GLU A 162 -9.46 2.70 36.21
CA GLU A 162 -8.46 1.73 36.68
C GLU A 162 -9.11 0.57 37.45
N GLY A 163 -9.96 -0.19 36.75
CA GLY A 163 -10.66 -1.34 37.32
C GLY A 163 -11.29 -2.25 36.27
N GLN A 164 -12.09 -3.22 36.73
CA GLN A 164 -12.82 -4.15 35.87
C GLN A 164 -14.07 -3.47 35.30
N GLY A 165 -14.29 -3.62 33.99
CA GLY A 165 -15.40 -3.02 33.24
C GLY A 165 -15.05 -1.69 32.57
N GLY A 166 -16.08 -0.94 32.19
CA GLY A 166 -15.96 0.33 31.44
C GLY A 166 -15.77 0.16 29.93
N ASP A 167 -15.95 -1.05 29.40
CA ASP A 167 -15.88 -1.33 27.98
C ASP A 167 -17.05 -0.71 27.21
N ASN A 168 -16.77 -0.16 26.02
CA ASN A 168 -17.78 0.32 25.08
C ASN A 168 -18.26 -0.86 24.23
N ARG A 169 -19.57 -1.02 24.08
CA ARG A 169 -20.17 -2.13 23.34
C ARG A 169 -20.78 -1.62 22.04
N PHE A 170 -20.45 -2.27 20.93
CA PHE A 170 -20.90 -1.87 19.60
C PHE A 170 -21.63 -3.01 18.89
N VAL A 171 -22.63 -2.64 18.08
CA VAL A 171 -23.40 -3.54 17.22
C VAL A 171 -23.91 -2.77 16.00
N ASP A 172 -23.98 -3.42 14.83
CA ASP A 172 -24.59 -2.85 13.64
C ASP A 172 -26.10 -3.11 13.62
N GLY A 173 -26.90 -2.07 13.84
CA GLY A 173 -28.35 -2.17 13.82
C GLY A 173 -28.94 -2.61 12.47
N LEU A 174 -28.28 -2.34 11.34
CA LEU A 174 -28.72 -2.79 10.01
C LEU A 174 -28.49 -4.30 9.86
N LYS A 175 -27.39 -4.84 10.38
CA LYS A 175 -27.17 -6.29 10.47
C LYS A 175 -28.26 -6.95 11.31
N ILE A 176 -28.59 -6.40 12.48
CA ILE A 176 -29.66 -6.94 13.33
C ILE A 176 -31.01 -6.94 12.62
N ALA A 177 -31.32 -5.87 11.89
CA ALA A 177 -32.52 -5.80 11.06
C ALA A 177 -32.58 -6.90 9.99
N GLN A 178 -31.46 -7.18 9.30
CA GLN A 178 -31.37 -8.25 8.31
C GLN A 178 -31.58 -9.64 8.93
N ILE A 179 -31.03 -9.88 10.12
CA ILE A 179 -31.23 -11.13 10.85
C ILE A 179 -32.70 -11.28 11.22
N LEU A 180 -33.29 -10.29 11.89
CA LEU A 180 -34.70 -10.29 12.28
C LEU A 180 -35.65 -10.48 11.09
N ALA A 181 -35.41 -9.81 9.97
CA ALA A 181 -36.24 -9.93 8.78
C ALA A 181 -36.24 -11.36 8.20
N ARG A 182 -35.14 -12.11 8.37
CA ARG A 182 -34.98 -13.49 7.88
C ARG A 182 -35.46 -14.53 8.88
N SER A 183 -35.03 -14.42 10.14
CA SER A 183 -35.29 -15.45 11.17
C SER A 183 -36.62 -15.24 11.89
N GLU A 184 -37.06 -13.99 12.05
CA GLU A 184 -38.21 -13.62 12.89
C GLU A 184 -39.18 -12.64 12.16
N PRO A 185 -39.80 -13.01 11.03
CA PRO A 185 -40.57 -12.07 10.19
C PRO A 185 -41.73 -11.37 10.90
N LYS A 186 -42.34 -12.03 11.90
CA LYS A 186 -43.40 -11.44 12.73
C LYS A 186 -42.85 -10.29 13.59
N HIS A 187 -41.74 -10.51 14.28
CA HIS A 187 -41.09 -9.49 15.09
C HIS A 187 -40.57 -8.34 14.22
N TRP A 188 -39.96 -8.64 13.07
CA TRP A 188 -39.60 -7.63 12.08
C TRP A 188 -40.78 -6.76 11.65
N ASN A 189 -41.94 -7.37 11.36
CA ASN A 189 -43.12 -6.63 10.96
C ASN A 189 -43.67 -5.75 12.09
N THR A 190 -43.62 -6.22 13.34
CA THR A 190 -43.99 -5.41 14.50
C THR A 190 -43.06 -4.20 14.66
N LEU A 191 -41.74 -4.41 14.63
CA LEU A 191 -40.75 -3.35 14.88
C LEU A 191 -40.69 -2.27 13.78
N LYS A 192 -41.17 -2.58 12.57
CA LYS A 192 -41.25 -1.59 11.48
C LYS A 192 -42.59 -0.84 11.41
N THR A 193 -43.63 -1.31 12.11
CA THR A 193 -45.00 -0.74 12.00
C THR A 193 -45.55 -0.18 13.29
N VAL A 194 -45.25 -0.81 14.43
CA VAL A 194 -45.76 -0.40 15.74
C VAL A 194 -44.79 0.62 16.35
N PRO A 195 -45.23 1.86 16.63
CA PRO A 195 -44.36 2.87 17.20
C PRO A 195 -44.00 2.56 18.66
N VAL A 196 -42.76 2.86 19.04
CA VAL A 196 -42.30 2.88 20.42
C VAL A 196 -42.22 4.33 20.88
N THR A 197 -42.88 4.63 22.00
CA THR A 197 -42.81 5.94 22.65
C THR A 197 -41.56 6.02 23.51
N TYR A 198 -40.71 7.00 23.21
CA TYR A 198 -39.56 7.39 24.01
C TYR A 198 -39.85 8.75 24.64
N TRP A 199 -39.45 8.92 25.90
CA TRP A 199 -39.57 10.20 26.58
C TRP A 199 -38.36 10.48 27.46
N ASP A 200 -38.09 11.75 27.68
CA ASP A 200 -37.07 12.22 28.61
C ASP A 200 -37.64 13.42 29.35
N TYR A 201 -37.62 13.35 30.68
CA TYR A 201 -38.12 14.38 31.57
C TYR A 201 -37.04 14.70 32.59
N GLY A 202 -36.74 15.98 32.77
CA GLY A 202 -35.67 16.38 33.66
C GLY A 202 -35.61 17.87 33.89
N SER A 203 -34.66 18.28 34.73
CA SER A 203 -34.22 19.66 34.85
C SER A 203 -32.71 19.68 34.68
N GLU A 204 -32.22 20.46 33.72
CA GLU A 204 -30.80 20.74 33.51
C GLU A 204 -30.56 22.23 33.75
N ASP A 205 -29.40 22.57 34.33
CA ASP A 205 -29.04 23.94 34.72
C ASP A 205 -29.14 24.95 33.56
N MET A 206 -28.92 24.48 32.32
CA MET A 206 -28.95 25.30 31.11
C MET A 206 -30.34 25.52 30.49
N VAL A 207 -31.35 24.68 30.79
CA VAL A 207 -32.62 24.64 30.03
C VAL A 207 -33.87 24.67 30.92
N GLY A 208 -33.73 24.50 32.25
CA GLY A 208 -34.87 24.39 33.16
C GLY A 208 -35.59 23.04 33.03
N ARG A 209 -36.86 22.95 33.46
CA ARG A 209 -37.68 21.73 33.34
C ARG A 209 -38.07 21.48 31.88
N TYR A 210 -37.82 20.28 31.37
CA TYR A 210 -38.22 19.86 30.04
C TYR A 210 -38.95 18.51 30.05
N LEU A 211 -39.79 18.32 29.04
CA LEU A 211 -40.37 17.03 28.66
C LEU A 211 -40.26 16.91 27.15
N LYS A 212 -39.48 15.94 26.67
CA LYS A 212 -39.37 15.60 25.25
C LYS A 212 -39.93 14.20 25.06
N PHE A 213 -40.73 14.00 24.01
CA PHE A 213 -41.20 12.68 23.65
C PHE A 213 -41.30 12.52 22.14
N ASN A 214 -41.13 11.29 21.68
CA ASN A 214 -41.28 10.92 20.28
C ASN A 214 -41.81 9.48 20.20
N SER A 215 -42.78 9.23 19.33
CA SER A 215 -43.32 7.88 19.09
C SER A 215 -43.01 7.47 17.67
N VAL A 216 -42.09 6.52 17.51
CA VAL A 216 -41.57 6.09 16.21
C VAL A 216 -41.30 4.59 16.21
N PRO A 217 -41.45 3.88 15.08
CA PRO A 217 -41.04 2.49 14.98
C PRO A 217 -39.54 2.32 15.23
N THR A 218 -39.15 1.12 15.66
CA THR A 218 -37.73 0.77 15.81
C THR A 218 -37.00 0.79 14.47
N PHE A 219 -37.64 0.32 13.40
CA PHE A 219 -37.14 0.43 12.04
C PHE A 219 -38.03 1.36 11.22
N GLU A 220 -37.58 2.59 11.05
CA GLU A 220 -38.26 3.55 10.18
C GLU A 220 -37.78 3.36 8.75
N LEU A 221 -38.70 3.05 7.84
CA LEU A 221 -38.39 2.86 6.42
C LEU A 221 -38.44 4.18 5.67
N ASP A 222 -37.68 4.28 4.59
CA ASP A 222 -37.76 5.41 3.67
C ASP A 222 -39.12 5.46 2.96
N ARG A 223 -39.38 6.53 2.18
CA ARG A 223 -40.65 6.70 1.46
C ARG A 223 -40.97 5.56 0.48
N SER A 224 -39.96 4.80 0.04
CA SER A 224 -40.17 3.65 -0.84
C SER A 224 -40.61 2.40 -0.08
N GLY A 225 -40.46 2.39 1.25
CA GLY A 225 -40.71 1.23 2.09
C GLY A 225 -39.70 0.10 1.88
N ARG A 226 -38.60 0.33 1.15
CA ARG A 226 -37.61 -0.71 0.81
C ARG A 226 -36.35 -0.65 1.66
N ARG A 227 -35.97 0.53 2.16
CA ARG A 227 -34.74 0.71 2.94
C ARG A 227 -35.03 1.26 4.31
N ILE A 228 -34.22 0.87 5.28
CA ILE A 228 -34.23 1.47 6.61
C ILE A 228 -33.64 2.87 6.49
N HIS A 229 -34.47 3.87 6.77
CA HIS A 229 -34.05 5.27 6.85
C HIS A 229 -33.39 5.56 8.20
N ARG A 230 -33.94 5.00 9.28
CA ARG A 230 -33.49 5.26 10.64
C ARG A 230 -33.82 4.10 11.57
N ILE A 231 -32.93 3.85 12.53
CA ILE A 231 -33.15 2.92 13.64
C ILE A 231 -33.42 3.73 14.91
N ASN A 232 -34.37 3.29 15.73
CA ASN A 232 -34.72 3.90 17.02
C ASN A 232 -34.81 2.81 18.09
N TYR A 233 -33.90 2.84 19.06
CA TYR A 233 -33.88 1.87 20.15
C TYR A 233 -33.21 2.47 21.38
N SER A 234 -33.82 2.34 22.54
CA SER A 234 -33.20 2.57 23.85
C SER A 234 -34.12 1.98 24.91
N ASP A 235 -33.55 1.18 25.81
CA ASP A 235 -34.32 0.62 26.92
C ASP A 235 -34.51 1.65 28.05
N GLN A 236 -33.52 2.51 28.28
CA GLN A 236 -33.46 3.46 29.40
C GLN A 236 -34.50 4.57 29.27
N VAL A 237 -34.75 5.07 28.06
CA VAL A 237 -35.67 6.19 27.80
C VAL A 237 -36.97 5.77 27.12
N ARG A 238 -37.25 4.46 27.04
CA ARG A 238 -38.56 3.96 26.60
C ARG A 238 -39.61 4.33 27.64
N ALA A 239 -40.68 4.98 27.20
CA ALA A 239 -41.74 5.43 28.10
C ALA A 239 -42.49 4.25 28.74
N SER A 240 -42.93 4.44 30.00
CA SER A 240 -43.78 3.46 30.68
C SER A 240 -45.17 3.36 30.03
N HIS A 241 -45.67 4.48 29.49
CA HIS A 241 -46.87 4.52 28.68
C HIS A 241 -46.53 4.45 27.19
N GLN A 242 -46.93 3.36 26.54
CA GLN A 242 -46.81 3.19 25.09
C GLN A 242 -48.15 3.54 24.44
N ASN A 243 -48.16 4.46 23.48
CA ASN A 243 -49.36 4.89 22.76
C ASN A 243 -49.79 3.85 21.69
N VAL A 244 -49.99 2.60 22.10
CA VAL A 244 -50.34 1.47 21.21
C VAL A 244 -51.56 0.73 21.73
N PRO A 245 -52.40 0.13 20.85
CA PRO A 245 -53.54 -0.68 21.28
C PRO A 245 -53.11 -1.86 22.16
N LEU A 246 -53.94 -2.23 23.14
CA LEU A 246 -53.68 -3.33 24.08
C LEU A 246 -53.24 -4.64 23.38
N ALA A 247 -53.88 -4.97 22.25
CA ALA A 247 -53.58 -6.16 21.46
C ALA A 247 -52.16 -6.17 20.84
N GLN A 248 -51.51 -5.01 20.73
CA GLN A 248 -50.15 -4.88 20.18
C GLN A 248 -49.07 -4.79 21.25
N VAL A 249 -49.43 -4.61 22.53
CA VAL A 249 -48.47 -4.47 23.63
C VAL A 249 -47.59 -5.72 23.74
N THR A 250 -48.18 -6.91 23.96
CA THR A 250 -47.38 -8.15 24.10
C THR A 250 -46.54 -8.45 22.85
N PRO A 251 -47.08 -8.39 21.60
CA PRO A 251 -46.26 -8.56 20.40
C PRO A 251 -45.09 -7.57 20.28
N LEU A 252 -45.30 -6.30 20.67
CA LEU A 252 -44.25 -5.29 20.65
C LEU A 252 -43.12 -5.65 21.61
N TYR A 253 -43.44 -6.01 22.85
CA TYR A 253 -42.43 -6.38 23.85
C TYR A 253 -41.70 -7.68 23.46
N GLN A 254 -42.40 -8.67 22.90
CA GLN A 254 -41.75 -9.88 22.36
C GLN A 254 -40.75 -9.54 21.26
N ALA A 255 -41.13 -8.62 20.35
CA ALA A 255 -40.25 -8.20 19.27
C ALA A 255 -39.04 -7.38 19.78
N LEU A 256 -39.22 -6.52 20.78
CA LEU A 256 -38.12 -5.79 21.41
C LEU A 256 -37.15 -6.72 22.16
N ILE A 257 -37.67 -7.75 22.85
CA ILE A 257 -36.86 -8.79 23.49
C ILE A 257 -36.03 -9.55 22.44
N ALA A 258 -36.65 -9.97 21.34
CA ALA A 258 -35.96 -10.65 20.25
C ALA A 258 -34.85 -9.78 19.64
N PHE A 259 -35.13 -8.49 19.39
CA PHE A 259 -34.12 -7.53 18.93
C PHE A 259 -32.94 -7.45 19.91
N SER A 260 -33.22 -7.29 21.20
CA SER A 260 -32.18 -7.17 22.24
C SER A 260 -31.33 -8.44 22.35
N GLN A 261 -31.93 -9.63 22.29
CA GLN A 261 -31.21 -10.91 22.34
C GLN A 261 -30.26 -11.08 21.16
N ILE A 262 -30.73 -10.79 19.93
CA ILE A 262 -29.90 -10.90 18.73
C ILE A 262 -28.78 -9.85 18.76
N ALA A 263 -29.09 -8.61 19.17
CA ALA A 263 -28.12 -7.53 19.26
C ALA A 263 -27.02 -7.82 20.29
N ASN A 264 -27.34 -8.42 21.43
CA ASN A 264 -26.37 -8.76 22.48
C ASN A 264 -25.62 -10.07 22.25
N SER A 265 -25.93 -10.81 21.18
CA SER A 265 -25.25 -12.08 20.89
C SER A 265 -23.76 -11.87 20.59
N PRO A 266 -22.84 -12.73 21.09
CA PRO A 266 -21.40 -12.59 20.84
C PRO A 266 -20.98 -12.59 19.36
N GLN A 267 -21.84 -13.11 18.47
CA GLN A 267 -21.59 -13.07 17.03
C GLN A 267 -21.82 -11.67 16.43
N ASN A 268 -22.63 -10.82 17.06
CA ASN A 268 -23.03 -9.53 16.50
C ASN A 268 -22.45 -8.34 17.27
N CYS A 269 -22.21 -8.50 18.58
CA CYS A 269 -21.71 -7.45 19.45
C CYS A 269 -20.26 -7.72 19.87
N PHE A 270 -19.43 -6.68 19.84
CA PHE A 270 -18.09 -6.71 20.40
C PHE A 270 -17.90 -5.56 21.40
N SER A 271 -16.95 -5.77 22.32
CA SER A 271 -16.54 -4.78 23.32
C SER A 271 -15.18 -4.20 22.98
N LEU A 272 -15.02 -2.89 23.22
CA LEU A 272 -13.79 -2.13 23.04
C LEU A 272 -13.54 -1.25 24.25
N LYS A 273 -12.40 -1.45 24.91
CA LYS A 273 -11.97 -0.61 26.01
C LYS A 273 -11.12 0.52 25.45
N LEU A 274 -11.63 1.76 25.55
CA LEU A 274 -10.85 2.94 25.17
C LEU A 274 -9.88 3.28 26.31
N SER A 275 -8.67 3.72 25.96
CA SER A 275 -7.69 4.29 26.86
C SER A 275 -7.32 5.71 26.40
N PRO A 276 -7.07 6.65 27.33
CA PRO A 276 -6.33 7.85 26.99
C PRO A 276 -4.93 7.43 26.58
N VAL A 277 -4.37 8.08 25.55
CA VAL A 277 -2.97 7.88 25.14
C VAL A 277 -2.08 8.28 26.31
N ASN A 278 -1.56 7.29 27.04
CA ASN A 278 -0.59 7.46 28.12
C ASN A 278 0.51 6.40 27.95
N GLY A 279 1.40 6.64 26.98
CA GLY A 279 2.64 5.87 26.78
C GLY A 279 2.47 4.47 26.18
N LEU A 280 3.59 3.91 25.75
CA LEU A 280 3.72 2.54 25.25
C LEU A 280 3.30 1.52 26.32
N ARG A 281 2.30 0.68 26.03
CA ARG A 281 1.97 -0.48 26.88
C ARG A 281 2.70 -1.71 26.37
N PHE A 282 3.19 -2.54 27.29
CA PHE A 282 3.84 -3.79 26.94
C PHE A 282 3.51 -4.91 27.93
N LYS A 283 3.63 -6.16 27.47
CA LYS A 283 3.60 -7.37 28.28
C LYS A 283 4.89 -8.16 28.07
N ILE A 284 5.43 -8.69 29.15
CA ILE A 284 6.63 -9.53 29.13
C ILE A 284 6.16 -10.98 29.12
N HIS A 285 6.50 -11.71 28.07
CA HIS A 285 6.33 -13.16 28.01
C HIS A 285 7.66 -13.86 28.29
N GLU A 286 7.66 -15.19 28.28
CA GLU A 286 8.87 -15.97 28.60
C GLU A 286 10.06 -15.59 27.69
N ASN A 287 9.85 -15.45 26.38
CA ASN A 287 10.93 -15.26 25.40
C ASN A 287 10.76 -14.01 24.51
N GLU A 288 9.74 -13.20 24.76
CA GLU A 288 9.36 -12.09 23.89
C GLU A 288 8.74 -10.93 24.65
N LEU A 289 8.93 -9.74 24.11
CA LEU A 289 8.22 -8.52 24.48
C LEU A 289 6.98 -8.39 23.58
N GLU A 290 5.80 -8.29 24.17
CA GLU A 290 4.59 -7.90 23.48
C GLU A 290 4.37 -6.40 23.68
N LEU A 291 4.33 -5.64 22.59
CA LEU A 291 4.05 -4.21 22.58
C LEU A 291 2.58 -4.01 22.17
N ASP A 292 1.77 -3.46 23.07
CA ASP A 292 0.40 -3.05 22.76
C ASP A 292 0.45 -1.66 22.13
N ASP A 293 0.27 -1.63 20.81
CA ASP A 293 0.20 -0.40 20.04
C ASP A 293 -1.21 0.18 20.14
N GLU A 294 -1.38 1.17 21.02
CA GLU A 294 -2.66 1.87 21.19
C GLU A 294 -3.04 2.74 19.97
N LYS A 295 -2.08 3.14 19.12
CA LYS A 295 -2.40 3.89 17.90
C LYS A 295 -3.02 2.98 16.84
N GLU A 296 -2.56 1.74 16.71
CA GLU A 296 -3.08 0.78 15.73
C GLU A 296 -4.00 -0.30 16.33
N PHE A 297 -4.33 -0.22 17.63
CA PHE A 297 -5.16 -1.19 18.38
C PHE A 297 -4.75 -2.64 18.18
N ARG A 298 -3.44 -2.88 18.05
CA ARG A 298 -2.85 -4.19 17.81
C ARG A 298 -1.76 -4.48 18.82
N SER A 299 -1.41 -5.76 18.94
CA SER A 299 -0.33 -6.21 19.80
C SER A 299 0.73 -6.90 18.97
N GLU A 300 1.98 -6.45 19.09
CA GLU A 300 3.11 -6.87 18.28
C GLU A 300 4.17 -7.54 19.15
N LYS A 301 4.73 -8.67 18.71
CA LYS A 301 5.65 -9.48 19.51
C LYS A 301 7.07 -9.45 18.96
N PHE A 302 8.04 -9.27 19.86
CA PHE A 302 9.46 -9.13 19.56
C PHE A 302 10.29 -10.10 20.42
N PRO A 303 10.97 -11.09 19.81
CA PRO A 303 11.83 -12.02 20.55
C PRO A 303 12.98 -11.31 21.27
N PHE A 304 13.27 -11.68 22.53
CA PHE A 304 14.35 -11.05 23.30
C PHE A 304 15.73 -11.22 22.68
N VAL A 305 16.02 -12.40 22.12
CA VAL A 305 17.28 -12.64 21.40
C VAL A 305 17.46 -11.66 20.22
N TRP A 306 16.38 -11.36 19.50
CA TRP A 306 16.41 -10.44 18.37
C TRP A 306 16.61 -9.00 18.84
N LEU A 307 15.90 -8.59 19.90
CA LEU A 307 16.11 -7.27 20.53
C LEU A 307 17.57 -7.13 20.98
N ARG A 308 18.13 -8.12 21.68
CA ARG A 308 19.52 -8.09 22.16
C ARG A 308 20.55 -8.02 21.03
N ASP A 309 20.33 -8.76 19.94
CA ASP A 309 21.18 -8.75 18.73
C ASP A 309 21.14 -7.39 18.01
N ASN A 310 20.00 -6.70 18.06
CA ASN A 310 19.76 -5.46 17.35
C ASN A 310 19.80 -4.22 18.25
N CYS A 311 20.43 -4.34 19.43
CA CYS A 311 20.69 -3.18 20.29
C CYS A 311 21.45 -2.08 19.52
N THR A 312 20.94 -0.86 19.56
CA THR A 312 21.47 0.29 18.81
C THR A 312 22.45 1.15 19.62
N CYS A 313 22.80 0.74 20.84
CA CYS A 313 23.76 1.47 21.67
C CYS A 313 25.17 1.45 21.04
N SER A 314 26.02 2.41 21.43
CA SER A 314 27.38 2.57 20.89
C SER A 314 28.30 1.36 21.06
N GLN A 315 27.98 0.44 21.99
CA GLN A 315 28.71 -0.82 22.17
C GLN A 315 28.28 -1.90 21.18
N CYS A 316 27.02 -1.85 20.70
CA CYS A 316 26.42 -2.89 19.87
C CYS A 316 26.26 -2.47 18.41
N PHE A 317 26.28 -1.17 18.12
CA PHE A 317 26.04 -0.61 16.80
C PHE A 317 26.93 0.61 16.55
N GLN A 318 27.51 0.71 15.34
CA GLN A 318 28.27 1.86 14.88
C GLN A 318 27.36 2.76 14.01
N PRO A 319 26.94 3.95 14.48
CA PRO A 319 26.00 4.80 13.74
C PRO A 319 26.51 5.24 12.36
N ALA A 320 27.82 5.52 12.25
CA ALA A 320 28.42 6.02 11.01
C ALA A 320 28.38 4.99 9.86
N SER A 321 28.64 3.71 10.14
CA SER A 321 28.58 2.64 9.13
C SER A 321 27.23 1.92 9.10
N LYS A 322 26.32 2.24 10.03
CA LYS A 322 25.05 1.56 10.25
C LYS A 322 25.20 0.04 10.43
N ALA A 323 26.24 -0.40 11.13
CA ALA A 323 26.62 -1.82 11.26
C ALA A 323 26.65 -2.30 12.72
N ARG A 324 26.39 -3.60 12.92
CA ARG A 324 26.43 -4.26 14.23
C ARG A 324 27.87 -4.62 14.64
N PHE A 325 28.18 -4.39 15.92
CA PHE A 325 29.35 -4.94 16.60
C PHE A 325 29.10 -6.30 17.24
N VAL A 326 27.84 -6.61 17.54
CA VAL A 326 27.45 -7.89 18.14
C VAL A 326 27.85 -9.03 17.22
N LEU A 327 28.67 -9.96 17.75
CA LEU A 327 29.07 -11.16 17.04
C LEU A 327 28.16 -12.32 17.46
N MET A 328 27.85 -13.21 16.51
CA MET A 328 26.99 -14.37 16.77
C MET A 328 27.49 -15.28 17.89
N LYS A 329 28.82 -15.39 18.08
CA LYS A 329 29.43 -16.18 19.16
C LYS A 329 29.19 -15.60 20.57
N ASP A 330 28.88 -14.31 20.66
CA ASP A 330 28.71 -13.58 21.91
C ASP A 330 27.21 -13.39 22.26
N LEU A 331 26.31 -13.75 21.34
CA LEU A 331 24.87 -13.69 21.51
C LEU A 331 24.35 -14.91 22.27
N LYS A 332 23.56 -14.69 23.32
CA LYS A 332 22.87 -15.73 24.09
C LYS A 332 21.44 -15.88 23.62
N LEU A 333 21.05 -17.11 23.24
CA LEU A 333 19.71 -17.38 22.72
C LEU A 333 18.61 -17.23 23.79
N ASP A 334 18.94 -17.55 25.04
CA ASP A 334 18.05 -17.54 26.20
C ASP A 334 18.12 -16.22 27.00
N VAL A 335 18.62 -15.14 26.40
CA VAL A 335 18.72 -13.83 27.06
C VAL A 335 17.36 -13.35 27.60
N LYS A 336 17.34 -12.94 28.86
CA LYS A 336 16.13 -12.44 29.54
C LYS A 336 16.28 -10.98 29.96
N PRO A 337 15.19 -10.21 29.92
CA PRO A 337 15.17 -8.89 30.55
C PRO A 337 15.18 -9.05 32.07
N LYS A 338 15.98 -8.23 32.74
CA LYS A 338 15.88 -8.00 34.19
C LYS A 338 14.78 -6.98 34.50
N THR A 339 14.70 -5.89 33.72
CA THR A 339 13.61 -4.92 33.77
C THR A 339 13.27 -4.44 32.36
N VAL A 340 12.01 -4.04 32.16
CA VAL A 340 11.55 -3.34 30.97
C VAL A 340 10.78 -2.13 31.45
N ASP A 341 11.14 -0.96 30.92
CA ASP A 341 10.61 0.34 31.32
C ASP A 341 10.25 1.15 30.06
N THR A 342 9.27 2.04 30.15
CA THR A 342 9.04 3.07 29.12
C THR A 342 9.87 4.30 29.43
N HIS A 343 10.47 4.90 28.41
CA HIS A 343 11.27 6.12 28.57
C HIS A 343 10.74 7.24 27.66
N LEU A 344 10.86 8.48 28.13
CA LEU A 344 10.67 9.68 27.30
C LEU A 344 12.00 9.95 26.61
N ASP A 345 12.04 10.05 25.29
CA ASP A 345 13.28 10.44 24.63
C ASP A 345 13.56 11.92 24.94
N GLU A 346 14.50 12.18 25.84
CA GLU A 346 14.91 13.54 26.22
C GLU A 346 15.77 14.22 25.13
N ASN A 347 16.13 13.51 24.04
CA ASN A 347 17.10 13.99 23.06
C ASN A 347 16.53 14.80 21.87
N GLU A 348 15.21 15.04 21.79
CA GLU A 348 14.62 15.96 20.79
C GLU A 348 14.52 17.43 21.25
N VAL A 349 15.14 17.81 22.38
CA VAL A 349 15.00 19.17 22.95
C VAL A 349 16.16 20.14 22.60
N PHE A 350 17.24 19.69 21.97
CA PHE A 350 18.36 20.58 21.63
C PHE A 350 18.70 20.54 20.14
N ASN A 351 17.97 21.32 19.33
CA ASN A 351 18.52 22.15 18.25
C ASN A 351 17.40 22.91 17.49
N SER A 352 16.88 23.98 18.09
CA SER A 352 16.49 25.20 17.35
C SER A 352 16.09 26.29 18.34
N GLU A 353 16.98 27.26 18.59
CA GLU A 353 16.62 28.54 19.21
C GLU A 353 15.80 29.39 18.22
N GLU A 354 14.65 28.91 17.72
CA GLU A 354 13.79 29.72 16.85
C GLU A 354 12.36 29.16 16.69
N ASN A 355 11.72 28.71 17.78
CA ASN A 355 10.26 28.50 17.79
C ASN A 355 9.67 28.70 19.19
N MET A 356 9.31 29.95 19.53
CA MET A 356 8.34 30.19 20.59
C MET A 356 6.94 29.84 20.05
N GLY A 357 6.41 28.67 20.43
CA GLY A 357 4.99 28.39 20.25
C GLY A 357 4.55 26.93 20.05
N THR A 358 5.42 25.93 20.18
CA THR A 358 5.01 24.52 20.06
C THR A 358 4.77 23.89 21.43
N THR A 359 3.56 23.34 21.59
CA THR A 359 3.14 22.61 22.80
C THR A 359 3.91 21.29 22.82
N LEU A 360 4.75 21.08 23.83
CA LEU A 360 5.49 19.84 24.06
C LEU A 360 4.48 18.68 24.25
N THR A 361 4.36 17.80 23.26
CA THR A 361 3.67 16.52 23.40
C THR A 361 4.61 15.54 24.11
N ASN A 362 4.46 15.39 25.42
CA ASN A 362 5.23 14.43 26.22
C ASN A 362 4.75 12.98 25.91
N GLU A 363 5.16 12.39 24.80
CA GLU A 363 4.91 10.98 24.47
C GLU A 363 6.11 10.09 24.87
N TYR A 364 5.88 9.08 25.72
CA TYR A 364 6.86 8.01 25.98
C TYR A 364 6.97 7.15 24.72
N ASP A 365 8.01 7.35 23.91
CA ASP A 365 8.13 6.75 22.57
C ASP A 365 9.23 5.69 22.43
N SER A 366 9.86 5.27 23.53
CA SER A 366 10.84 4.19 23.52
C SER A 366 10.61 3.14 24.62
N VAL A 367 11.02 1.91 24.31
CA VAL A 367 11.14 0.81 25.27
C VAL A 367 12.59 0.66 25.68
N LYS A 368 12.85 0.76 26.99
CA LYS A 368 14.16 0.53 27.59
C LYS A 368 14.19 -0.84 28.28
N ILE A 369 15.16 -1.66 27.94
CA ILE A 369 15.35 -3.01 28.47
C ILE A 369 16.69 -3.07 29.18
N THR A 370 16.67 -3.42 30.47
CA THR A 370 17.88 -3.81 31.21
C THR A 370 17.97 -5.33 31.22
N TRP A 371 19.05 -5.89 30.70
CA TRP A 371 19.27 -7.34 30.60
C TRP A 371 19.90 -7.91 31.89
N GLU A 372 19.83 -9.24 32.07
CA GLU A 372 20.41 -9.92 33.24
C GLU A 372 21.93 -9.73 33.40
N ASP A 373 22.66 -9.55 32.29
CA ASP A 373 24.09 -9.25 32.27
C ASP A 373 24.40 -7.77 32.62
N GLY A 374 23.36 -6.96 32.88
CA GLY A 374 23.46 -5.54 33.18
C GLY A 374 23.53 -4.64 31.93
N HIS A 375 23.53 -5.19 30.72
CA HIS A 375 23.46 -4.40 29.50
C HIS A 375 22.12 -3.66 29.40
N VAL A 376 22.10 -2.52 28.73
CA VAL A 376 20.88 -1.72 28.53
C VAL A 376 20.67 -1.46 27.04
N SER A 377 19.47 -1.74 26.56
CA SER A 377 19.04 -1.48 25.19
C SER A 377 17.83 -0.56 25.18
N GLU A 378 17.74 0.32 24.20
CA GLU A 378 16.61 1.23 24.01
C GLU A 378 16.15 1.18 22.56
N PHE A 379 14.83 1.05 22.38
CA PHE A 379 14.21 0.90 21.06
C PHE A 379 13.06 1.88 20.92
N ALA A 380 13.14 2.75 19.91
CA ALA A 380 12.01 3.59 19.53
C ALA A 380 10.82 2.73 19.05
N ARG A 381 9.60 3.18 19.36
CA ARG A 381 8.35 2.53 18.95
C ARG A 381 8.30 2.27 17.46
N ASP A 382 8.52 3.30 16.65
CA ASP A 382 8.40 3.20 15.20
C ASP A 382 9.45 2.26 14.61
N TRP A 383 10.64 2.20 15.22
CA TRP A 383 11.68 1.26 14.84
C TRP A 383 11.24 -0.20 15.06
N LEU A 384 10.56 -0.48 16.18
CA LEU A 384 9.98 -1.79 16.49
C LEU A 384 8.85 -2.13 15.52
N LEU A 385 7.89 -1.23 15.33
CA LEU A 385 6.71 -1.47 14.48
C LEU A 385 7.08 -1.68 13.01
N ALA A 386 8.05 -0.94 12.48
CA ALA A 386 8.58 -1.15 11.13
C ALA A 386 9.17 -2.56 10.93
N ARG A 387 9.58 -3.21 12.03
CA ARG A 387 10.21 -4.54 12.08
C ARG A 387 9.31 -5.61 12.71
N SER A 388 8.01 -5.34 12.80
CA SER A 388 7.02 -6.30 13.32
C SER A 388 7.16 -7.69 12.69
N PHE A 389 7.04 -8.72 13.51
CA PHE A 389 7.03 -10.13 13.10
C PHE A 389 5.61 -10.66 12.82
N ALA A 390 4.57 -9.83 12.87
CA ALA A 390 3.22 -10.26 12.55
C ALA A 390 3.15 -10.80 11.11
N ASP A 391 2.45 -11.93 10.92
CA ASP A 391 2.36 -12.63 9.64
C ASP A 391 1.96 -11.70 8.49
N GLU A 392 0.98 -10.82 8.71
CA GLU A 392 0.53 -9.88 7.68
C GLU A 392 1.59 -8.83 7.33
N LYS A 393 2.37 -8.34 8.30
CA LYS A 393 3.48 -7.41 8.05
C LYS A 393 4.65 -8.10 7.35
N VAL A 394 4.96 -9.35 7.72
CA VAL A 394 5.96 -10.18 7.04
C VAL A 394 5.54 -10.46 5.60
N LYS A 395 4.29 -10.88 5.38
CA LYS A 395 3.73 -11.09 4.04
C LYS A 395 3.74 -9.80 3.23
N GLN A 396 3.39 -8.67 3.84
CA GLN A 396 3.44 -7.37 3.19
C GLN A 396 4.86 -7.04 2.73
N ARG A 397 5.87 -7.10 3.61
CA ARG A 397 7.26 -6.82 3.23
C ARG A 397 7.78 -7.79 2.16
N LEU A 398 7.48 -9.08 2.28
CA LEU A 398 7.83 -10.07 1.26
C LEU A 398 7.10 -9.81 -0.07
N ALA A 399 5.85 -9.37 -0.02
CA ALA A 399 5.07 -8.99 -1.21
C ALA A 399 5.56 -7.68 -1.81
N GLU A 400 6.05 -6.71 -1.01
CA GLU A 400 6.69 -5.50 -1.48
C GLU A 400 8.05 -5.81 -2.12
N GLU A 401 8.88 -6.66 -1.51
CA GLU A 401 10.11 -7.15 -2.11
C GLU A 401 9.84 -7.85 -3.44
N ARG A 402 8.88 -8.78 -3.49
CA ARG A 402 8.48 -9.48 -4.72
C ARG A 402 7.80 -8.56 -5.74
N GLY A 403 6.97 -7.63 -5.29
CA GLY A 403 6.19 -6.71 -6.11
C GLY A 403 7.06 -5.62 -6.73
N GLN A 404 8.11 -5.19 -6.03
CA GLN A 404 9.17 -4.36 -6.60
C GLN A 404 9.92 -5.10 -7.73
N ASP A 405 9.92 -6.43 -7.73
CA ASP A 405 10.46 -7.29 -8.79
C ASP A 405 9.43 -7.77 -9.81
N GLN A 406 8.17 -7.36 -9.73
CA GLN A 406 7.14 -7.79 -10.68
C GLN A 406 7.36 -7.15 -12.05
N LYS A 407 8.19 -7.80 -12.87
CA LYS A 407 8.47 -7.45 -14.26
C LYS A 407 7.20 -7.55 -15.10
N ILE A 408 6.91 -6.53 -15.91
CA ILE A 408 5.80 -6.55 -16.88
C ILE A 408 6.32 -7.17 -18.17
N THR A 409 5.90 -8.40 -18.47
CA THR A 409 6.26 -9.08 -19.73
C THR A 409 5.53 -8.50 -20.93
N TRP A 410 6.16 -8.49 -22.09
CA TRP A 410 5.58 -7.90 -23.30
C TRP A 410 5.88 -8.66 -24.59
N ASP A 411 5.11 -8.32 -25.62
CA ASP A 411 5.24 -8.78 -27.01
C ASP A 411 5.53 -7.58 -27.94
N ALA A 412 5.52 -7.78 -29.27
CA ALA A 412 5.84 -6.75 -30.25
C ALA A 412 4.92 -5.51 -30.17
N SER A 413 3.72 -5.62 -29.58
CA SER A 413 2.81 -4.49 -29.41
C SER A 413 3.34 -3.42 -28.46
N TYR A 414 4.31 -3.76 -27.59
CA TYR A 414 4.93 -2.81 -26.67
C TYR A 414 5.64 -1.66 -27.38
N ILE A 415 6.05 -1.82 -28.65
CA ILE A 415 6.66 -0.72 -29.43
C ILE A 415 5.80 0.56 -29.44
N LYS A 416 4.46 0.43 -29.37
CA LYS A 416 3.51 1.56 -29.35
C LYS A 416 3.53 2.34 -28.03
N ASN A 417 3.91 1.67 -26.94
CA ASN A 417 3.91 2.21 -25.58
C ASN A 417 5.30 2.13 -24.94
N MET A 418 6.34 1.98 -25.76
CA MET A 418 7.71 1.82 -25.30
C MET A 418 8.09 3.04 -24.48
N LYS A 419 8.61 2.81 -23.27
CA LYS A 419 8.95 3.89 -22.35
C LYS A 419 10.12 4.69 -22.90
N GLN A 420 9.89 5.98 -23.11
CA GLN A 420 10.88 6.93 -23.58
C GLN A 420 10.99 8.07 -22.58
N HIS A 421 12.21 8.49 -22.31
CA HIS A 421 12.53 9.57 -21.38
C HIS A 421 13.52 10.53 -22.04
N LYS A 422 13.53 11.80 -21.60
CA LYS A 422 14.50 12.78 -22.12
C LYS A 422 15.77 12.73 -21.29
N PHE A 423 16.91 12.69 -21.97
CA PHE A 423 18.21 12.69 -21.31
C PHE A 423 18.40 13.87 -20.36
N GLN A 424 18.02 15.09 -20.80
CA GLN A 424 18.18 16.29 -19.99
C GLN A 424 17.35 16.24 -18.69
N ASP A 425 16.14 15.70 -18.73
CA ASP A 425 15.29 15.57 -17.55
C ASP A 425 15.89 14.56 -16.57
N VAL A 426 16.38 13.42 -17.07
CA VAL A 426 17.02 12.38 -16.26
C VAL A 426 18.32 12.88 -15.61
N MET A 427 19.10 13.70 -16.30
CA MET A 427 20.34 14.24 -15.75
C MET A 427 20.07 15.28 -14.66
N ASN A 428 19.05 16.12 -14.83
CA ASN A 428 18.83 17.31 -14.01
C ASN A 428 17.75 17.18 -12.92
N CYS A 429 16.91 16.13 -12.95
CA CYS A 429 15.78 15.96 -12.02
C CYS A 429 15.75 14.55 -11.41
N ASN A 430 15.70 14.47 -10.07
CA ASN A 430 15.69 13.21 -9.34
C ASN A 430 14.40 12.41 -9.56
N GLU A 431 13.26 13.09 -9.71
CA GLU A 431 11.97 12.47 -9.98
C GLU A 431 11.95 11.82 -11.37
N SER A 432 12.50 12.51 -12.37
CA SER A 432 12.65 11.97 -13.73
C SER A 432 13.63 10.81 -13.79
N LEU A 433 14.76 10.91 -13.09
CA LEU A 433 15.71 9.80 -12.93
C LEU A 433 15.04 8.57 -12.29
N LEU A 434 14.31 8.75 -11.18
CA LEU A 434 13.60 7.67 -10.51
C LEU A 434 12.54 7.05 -11.43
N SER A 435 11.74 7.88 -12.10
CA SER A 435 10.71 7.44 -13.05
C SER A 435 11.30 6.55 -14.16
N TRP A 436 12.39 7.00 -14.79
CA TRP A 436 13.08 6.23 -15.83
C TRP A 436 13.65 4.91 -15.31
N LEU A 437 14.35 4.92 -14.16
CA LEU A 437 14.92 3.70 -13.58
C LEU A 437 13.82 2.69 -13.18
N GLN A 438 12.65 3.16 -12.73
CA GLN A 438 11.50 2.30 -12.44
C GLN A 438 10.92 1.70 -13.73
N ASP A 439 10.76 2.48 -14.79
CA ASP A 439 10.33 1.97 -16.09
C ASP A 439 11.32 0.93 -16.65
N LEU A 440 12.63 1.18 -16.54
CA LEU A 440 13.67 0.23 -16.92
C LEU A 440 13.57 -1.05 -16.09
N ARG A 441 13.38 -0.94 -14.77
CA ARG A 441 13.19 -2.10 -13.89
C ARG A 441 11.96 -2.92 -14.28
N LEU A 442 10.83 -2.28 -14.56
CA LEU A 442 9.55 -2.95 -14.85
C LEU A 442 9.52 -3.59 -16.25
N TYR A 443 9.85 -2.83 -17.29
CA TYR A 443 9.71 -3.25 -18.67
C TYR A 443 10.98 -3.87 -19.25
N GLY A 444 12.15 -3.59 -18.65
CA GLY A 444 13.43 -4.13 -19.12
C GLY A 444 13.93 -3.55 -20.45
N LEU A 445 13.20 -2.63 -21.08
CA LEU A 445 13.58 -1.95 -22.32
C LEU A 445 13.02 -0.52 -22.36
N THR A 446 13.90 0.46 -22.47
CA THR A 446 13.59 1.90 -22.52
C THR A 446 14.47 2.63 -23.53
N ILE A 447 14.04 3.81 -23.97
CA ILE A 447 14.86 4.73 -24.76
C ILE A 447 15.08 6.03 -23.99
N LEU A 448 16.31 6.53 -24.01
CA LEU A 448 16.61 7.92 -23.71
C LEU A 448 16.84 8.70 -24.99
N ASN A 449 16.05 9.75 -25.18
CA ASN A 449 16.13 10.64 -26.34
C ASN A 449 16.95 11.89 -26.00
N GLU A 450 17.33 12.63 -27.05
CA GLU A 450 17.97 13.96 -26.92
C GLU A 450 19.32 13.91 -26.17
N MET A 451 20.05 12.79 -26.26
CA MET A 451 21.45 12.72 -25.84
C MET A 451 22.34 13.46 -26.85
N GLU A 452 23.33 14.18 -26.35
CA GLU A 452 24.38 14.72 -27.22
C GLU A 452 25.05 13.57 -27.96
N SER A 453 25.17 13.66 -29.29
CA SER A 453 25.83 12.66 -30.14
C SER A 453 27.36 12.64 -29.95
N HIS A 454 27.80 12.43 -28.71
CA HIS A 454 29.17 12.41 -28.27
C HIS A 454 29.37 11.31 -27.20
N PRO A 455 30.46 10.53 -27.23
CA PRO A 455 30.66 9.39 -26.32
C PRO A 455 30.60 9.76 -24.82
N LYS A 456 31.06 10.96 -24.46
CA LYS A 456 31.02 11.49 -23.07
C LYS A 456 29.61 11.55 -22.48
N ALA A 457 28.56 11.63 -23.29
CA ALA A 457 27.18 11.66 -22.79
C ALA A 457 26.80 10.34 -22.08
N LEU A 458 27.26 9.20 -22.60
CA LEU A 458 27.04 7.91 -21.96
C LEU A 458 27.77 7.82 -20.62
N ARG A 459 29.05 8.23 -20.58
CA ARG A 459 29.82 8.25 -19.33
C ARG A 459 29.15 9.09 -18.25
N ALA A 460 28.64 10.26 -18.60
CA ALA A 460 27.92 11.13 -17.68
C ALA A 460 26.66 10.45 -17.11
N LEU A 461 25.89 9.75 -17.95
CA LEU A 461 24.73 8.98 -17.52
C LEU A 461 25.12 7.84 -16.55
N LEU A 462 26.14 7.06 -16.89
CA LEU A 462 26.61 5.95 -16.05
C LEU A 462 27.05 6.46 -14.66
N ASN A 463 27.79 7.57 -14.63
CA ASN A 463 28.23 8.21 -13.38
C ASN A 463 27.08 8.87 -12.59
N ARG A 464 25.98 9.27 -13.25
CA ARG A 464 24.79 9.80 -12.58
C ARG A 464 24.08 8.73 -11.73
N ILE A 465 24.13 7.48 -12.20
CA ILE A 465 23.54 6.33 -11.54
C ILE A 465 24.52 5.73 -10.51
N GLY A 466 25.74 5.41 -10.94
CA GLY A 466 26.75 4.74 -10.11
C GLY A 466 28.07 4.69 -10.87
N PHE A 467 28.48 3.50 -11.30
CA PHE A 467 29.68 3.29 -12.10
C PHE A 467 29.48 2.23 -13.18
N PRO A 468 30.20 2.30 -14.31
CA PRO A 468 30.16 1.26 -15.34
C PRO A 468 30.71 -0.06 -14.82
N LYS A 469 30.14 -1.18 -15.27
CA LYS A 469 30.71 -2.51 -15.05
C LYS A 469 31.87 -2.74 -16.02
N SER A 470 33.10 -2.78 -15.51
CA SER A 470 34.27 -3.14 -16.32
C SER A 470 34.18 -4.58 -16.83
N THR A 471 34.50 -4.78 -18.11
CA THR A 471 34.64 -6.10 -18.73
C THR A 471 36.02 -6.25 -19.34
N HIS A 472 36.32 -7.42 -19.92
CA HIS A 472 37.56 -7.61 -20.69
C HIS A 472 37.57 -6.77 -21.98
N TYR A 473 36.41 -6.26 -22.43
CA TYR A 473 36.30 -5.26 -23.51
C TYR A 473 36.44 -3.80 -23.03
N GLY A 474 36.69 -3.58 -21.73
CA GLY A 474 36.74 -2.25 -21.11
C GLY A 474 35.45 -1.88 -20.35
N GLU A 475 35.40 -0.64 -19.86
CA GLU A 475 34.22 -0.05 -19.21
C GLU A 475 33.15 0.40 -20.22
N GLU A 476 33.62 0.81 -21.39
CA GLU A 476 32.84 1.33 -22.49
C GLU A 476 33.46 0.81 -23.80
N PHE A 477 32.65 0.57 -24.82
CA PHE A 477 33.09 -0.02 -26.08
C PHE A 477 32.43 0.64 -27.30
N SER A 478 33.19 0.77 -28.38
CA SER A 478 32.70 1.38 -29.63
C SER A 478 32.27 0.31 -30.63
N VAL A 479 30.98 0.27 -30.94
CA VAL A 479 30.42 -0.62 -31.96
C VAL A 479 30.49 0.09 -33.32
N ILE A 480 31.61 -0.12 -33.99
CA ILE A 480 31.92 0.36 -35.35
C ILE A 480 32.40 -0.84 -36.17
N ALA A 481 32.11 -0.86 -37.48
CA ALA A 481 32.68 -1.87 -38.37
C ALA A 481 34.21 -1.71 -38.44
N LYS A 482 34.97 -2.75 -38.06
CA LYS A 482 36.44 -2.75 -38.05
C LYS A 482 36.98 -3.63 -39.19
N PRO A 483 38.18 -3.34 -39.75
CA PRO A 483 38.82 -4.18 -40.76
C PRO A 483 39.11 -5.62 -40.29
N ASP A 484 39.59 -5.78 -39.05
CA ASP A 484 39.90 -7.08 -38.41
C ASP A 484 39.11 -7.24 -37.10
N PRO A 485 37.84 -7.68 -37.16
CA PRO A 485 36.96 -7.74 -36.00
C PRO A 485 37.24 -8.99 -35.14
N ASN A 486 37.56 -8.79 -33.86
CA ASN A 486 37.67 -9.87 -32.87
C ASN A 486 36.30 -10.31 -32.29
N ASN A 487 35.22 -9.64 -32.68
CA ASN A 487 33.85 -9.94 -32.30
C ASN A 487 32.89 -9.60 -33.46
N LEU A 488 31.88 -10.43 -33.71
CA LEU A 488 30.91 -10.24 -34.79
C LEU A 488 30.17 -8.88 -34.70
N ALA A 489 30.02 -8.33 -33.49
CA ALA A 489 29.44 -7.01 -33.27
C ALA A 489 30.17 -5.88 -34.05
N TYR A 490 31.46 -6.04 -34.31
CA TYR A 490 32.31 -5.11 -35.06
C TYR A 490 32.31 -5.36 -36.58
N THR A 491 31.31 -6.07 -37.10
CA THR A 491 31.06 -6.25 -38.55
C THR A 491 29.80 -5.51 -38.99
N ASN A 492 29.56 -5.40 -40.30
CA ASN A 492 28.30 -4.92 -40.89
C ASN A 492 27.26 -6.04 -41.14
N SER A 493 27.57 -7.27 -40.75
CA SER A 493 26.67 -8.42 -40.89
C SER A 493 25.50 -8.37 -39.90
N SER A 494 24.47 -9.19 -40.13
CA SER A 494 23.42 -9.36 -39.14
C SER A 494 23.97 -10.05 -37.89
N LEU A 495 23.53 -9.56 -36.72
CA LEU A 495 23.81 -10.16 -35.43
C LEU A 495 22.50 -10.73 -34.89
N GLY A 496 22.38 -12.06 -34.83
CA GLY A 496 21.16 -12.72 -34.37
C GLY A 496 20.82 -12.40 -32.91
N LEU A 497 19.57 -12.65 -32.52
CA LEU A 497 19.07 -12.41 -31.16
C LEU A 497 19.93 -13.12 -30.11
N HIS A 498 20.44 -12.37 -29.14
CA HIS A 498 21.31 -12.88 -28.10
C HIS A 498 21.22 -12.04 -26.81
N VAL A 499 21.76 -12.61 -25.74
CA VAL A 499 22.15 -11.95 -24.49
C VAL A 499 23.67 -11.78 -24.51
N ASP A 500 24.15 -10.63 -24.04
CA ASP A 500 25.57 -10.34 -24.02
C ASP A 500 26.30 -11.08 -22.89
N LEU A 501 27.52 -11.51 -23.24
CA LEU A 501 28.51 -12.08 -22.35
C LEU A 501 28.01 -13.27 -21.49
N PRO A 502 27.28 -14.27 -22.03
CA PRO A 502 26.77 -15.39 -21.23
C PRO A 502 27.88 -16.31 -20.71
N PHE A 503 29.11 -16.16 -21.22
CA PHE A 503 30.32 -16.80 -20.72
C PHE A 503 30.86 -16.17 -19.42
N TYR A 504 30.21 -15.11 -18.90
CA TYR A 504 30.39 -14.65 -17.54
C TYR A 504 29.44 -15.40 -16.60
N GLN A 505 30.01 -15.92 -15.49
CA GLN A 505 29.20 -16.45 -14.39
C GLN A 505 28.22 -15.39 -13.88
N TYR A 506 28.68 -14.14 -13.77
CA TYR A 506 27.85 -12.97 -13.51
C TYR A 506 27.93 -12.01 -14.71
N ASN A 507 27.05 -12.23 -15.68
CA ASN A 507 26.97 -11.36 -16.86
C ASN A 507 26.38 -9.99 -16.48
N PRO A 508 26.69 -8.93 -17.23
CA PRO A 508 26.17 -7.61 -16.89
C PRO A 508 24.64 -7.59 -16.87
N GLY A 509 24.08 -6.94 -15.85
CA GLY A 509 22.63 -6.83 -15.67
C GLY A 509 21.97 -5.93 -16.71
N ILE A 510 22.61 -4.81 -17.05
CA ILE A 510 22.04 -3.78 -17.93
C ILE A 510 23.06 -3.44 -19.01
N GLN A 511 22.56 -3.25 -20.23
CA GLN A 511 23.32 -2.76 -21.37
C GLN A 511 22.77 -1.42 -21.86
N PHE A 512 23.68 -0.52 -22.20
CA PHE A 512 23.41 0.80 -22.76
C PHE A 512 24.01 0.84 -24.17
N LEU A 513 23.24 1.29 -25.15
CA LEU A 513 23.73 1.50 -26.52
C LEU A 513 23.28 2.88 -27.01
N HIS A 514 24.19 3.86 -26.89
CA HIS A 514 23.99 5.23 -27.35
C HIS A 514 24.38 5.37 -28.82
N CYS A 515 23.44 5.77 -29.66
CA CYS A 515 23.66 6.02 -31.07
C CYS A 515 24.29 7.38 -31.30
N VAL A 516 25.62 7.38 -31.53
CA VAL A 516 26.38 8.58 -31.87
C VAL A 516 26.20 8.92 -33.36
N LYS A 517 26.22 7.90 -34.22
CA LYS A 517 25.97 8.04 -35.66
C LYS A 517 25.24 6.83 -36.20
N GLN A 518 24.16 7.05 -36.94
CA GLN A 518 23.48 5.99 -37.68
C GLN A 518 23.96 5.96 -39.14
N THR A 519 23.82 4.82 -39.82
CA THR A 519 24.00 4.76 -41.27
C THR A 519 22.83 5.42 -42.00
N ASP A 520 23.14 6.22 -43.01
CA ASP A 520 22.14 6.83 -43.91
C ASP A 520 21.55 5.81 -44.91
N MET A 521 22.14 4.61 -44.98
CA MET A 521 21.70 3.52 -45.84
C MET A 521 20.64 2.62 -45.17
N SER A 522 20.10 1.68 -45.95
CA SER A 522 19.16 0.66 -45.46
C SER A 522 19.79 -0.30 -44.44
N GLY A 523 18.98 -0.76 -43.49
CA GLY A 523 19.37 -1.72 -42.46
C GLY A 523 19.85 -1.06 -41.17
N GLY A 524 20.49 -1.86 -40.31
CA GLY A 524 21.04 -1.42 -39.03
C GLY A 524 20.00 -1.30 -37.91
N ASP A 525 18.77 -1.73 -38.19
CA ASP A 525 17.66 -1.84 -37.25
C ASP A 525 18.03 -2.79 -36.11
N ASN A 526 17.70 -2.38 -34.90
CA ASN A 526 17.80 -3.20 -33.70
C ASN A 526 16.58 -4.11 -33.59
N GLU A 527 16.81 -5.33 -33.12
CA GLU A 527 15.80 -6.34 -32.82
C GLU A 527 15.76 -6.56 -31.31
N PHE A 528 14.58 -6.57 -30.69
CA PHE A 528 14.42 -6.83 -29.25
C PHE A 528 13.28 -7.80 -28.98
N VAL A 529 13.52 -8.74 -28.06
CA VAL A 529 12.52 -9.72 -27.61
C VAL A 529 12.61 -9.90 -26.10
N ASP A 530 11.44 -9.92 -25.45
CA ASP A 530 11.35 -10.21 -24.03
C ASP A 530 11.47 -11.72 -23.74
N GLY A 531 12.66 -12.14 -23.31
CA GLY A 531 12.92 -13.54 -22.99
C GLY A 531 12.08 -14.10 -21.84
N PHE A 532 11.57 -13.24 -20.94
CA PHE A 532 10.67 -13.69 -19.87
C PHE A 532 9.26 -13.98 -20.41
N ASN A 533 8.80 -13.20 -21.39
CA ASN A 533 7.55 -13.50 -22.10
C ASN A 533 7.67 -14.86 -22.83
N LEU A 534 8.76 -15.07 -23.57
CA LEU A 534 9.03 -16.34 -24.26
C LEU A 534 9.08 -17.53 -23.29
N ALA A 535 9.75 -17.37 -22.15
CA ALA A 535 9.79 -18.37 -21.10
C ALA A 535 8.39 -18.74 -20.61
N GLY A 536 7.52 -17.74 -20.41
CA GLY A 536 6.12 -17.96 -20.04
C GLY A 536 5.34 -18.74 -21.11
N ILE A 537 5.54 -18.42 -22.40
CA ILE A 537 4.93 -19.14 -23.52
C ILE A 537 5.40 -20.60 -23.54
N ILE A 538 6.71 -20.84 -23.46
CA ILE A 538 7.31 -22.20 -23.49
C ILE A 538 6.84 -23.02 -22.29
N ARG A 539 6.83 -22.43 -21.08
CA ARG A 539 6.36 -23.09 -19.86
C ARG A 539 4.92 -23.59 -19.98
N ARG A 540 4.04 -22.83 -20.64
CA ARG A 540 2.62 -23.20 -20.83
C ARG A 540 2.42 -24.17 -22.00
N SER A 541 3.05 -23.91 -23.13
CA SER A 541 2.77 -24.62 -24.39
C SER A 541 3.64 -25.86 -24.61
N HIS A 542 4.88 -25.87 -24.10
CA HIS A 542 5.86 -26.94 -24.34
C HIS A 542 6.61 -27.35 -23.06
N PRO A 543 5.95 -28.00 -22.08
CA PRO A 543 6.56 -28.37 -20.80
C PRO A 543 7.84 -29.24 -20.92
N LYS A 544 7.95 -30.07 -21.97
CA LYS A 544 9.17 -30.84 -22.26
C LYS A 544 10.36 -29.91 -22.55
N TYR A 545 10.17 -28.93 -23.43
CA TYR A 545 11.21 -27.94 -23.77
C TYR A 545 11.53 -27.05 -22.58
N TRP A 546 10.51 -26.62 -21.83
CA TRP A 546 10.71 -25.90 -20.57
C TRP A 546 11.65 -26.64 -19.62
N ASN A 547 11.41 -27.94 -19.41
CA ASN A 547 12.23 -28.76 -18.52
C ASN A 547 13.69 -28.89 -19.02
N LEU A 548 13.91 -28.99 -20.33
CA LEU A 548 15.26 -29.04 -20.92
C LEU A 548 15.98 -27.70 -20.75
N LEU A 549 15.33 -26.60 -21.14
CA LEU A 549 15.90 -25.25 -21.14
C LEU A 549 16.16 -24.68 -19.75
N THR A 550 15.54 -25.24 -18.70
CA THR A 550 15.76 -24.85 -17.30
C THR A 550 16.75 -25.74 -16.55
N LYS A 551 16.98 -26.98 -17.01
CA LYS A 551 17.82 -27.97 -16.30
C LYS A 551 19.14 -28.29 -16.98
N LEU A 552 19.16 -28.31 -18.31
CA LEU A 552 20.37 -28.66 -19.06
C LEU A 552 21.18 -27.39 -19.28
N ALA A 553 22.44 -27.43 -18.84
CA ALA A 553 23.36 -26.32 -19.01
C ALA A 553 23.90 -26.26 -20.44
N ILE A 554 24.04 -25.05 -20.95
CA ILE A 554 24.69 -24.74 -22.23
C ILE A 554 26.03 -24.08 -21.93
N ASN A 555 27.06 -24.56 -22.61
CA ASN A 555 28.41 -24.06 -22.50
C ASN A 555 28.58 -22.81 -23.37
N PHE A 556 29.20 -21.77 -22.81
CA PHE A 556 29.57 -20.55 -23.50
C PHE A 556 31.04 -20.27 -23.26
N TRP A 557 31.74 -19.77 -24.27
CA TRP A 557 33.15 -19.43 -24.18
C TRP A 557 33.50 -18.18 -25.00
N ASP A 558 34.54 -17.46 -24.57
CA ASP A 558 35.15 -16.40 -25.35
C ASP A 558 36.66 -16.41 -25.10
N ARG A 559 37.46 -16.42 -26.16
CA ARG A 559 38.92 -16.53 -26.08
C ARG A 559 39.55 -15.62 -27.11
N GLY A 560 40.45 -14.76 -26.66
CA GLY A 560 41.13 -13.80 -27.51
C GLY A 560 42.10 -12.93 -26.75
N SER A 561 42.42 -11.78 -27.33
CA SER A 561 43.25 -10.76 -26.71
C SER A 561 42.66 -9.39 -26.99
N GLU A 562 42.66 -8.52 -25.99
CA GLU A 562 42.22 -7.12 -26.09
C GLU A 562 43.31 -6.17 -25.59
N GLN A 563 43.35 -4.95 -26.13
CA GLN A 563 44.41 -3.98 -25.78
C GLN A 563 44.40 -3.64 -24.28
N PHE A 564 43.22 -3.53 -23.69
CA PHE A 564 43.04 -3.14 -22.30
C PHE A 564 43.25 -4.30 -21.32
N SER A 565 42.79 -5.52 -21.66
CA SER A 565 42.74 -6.65 -20.72
C SER A 565 43.79 -7.74 -21.00
N GLY A 566 44.55 -7.64 -22.09
CA GLY A 566 45.50 -8.67 -22.50
C GLY A 566 44.81 -9.92 -23.05
N GLU A 567 45.47 -11.07 -22.93
CA GLU A 567 44.88 -12.36 -23.29
C GLU A 567 43.79 -12.77 -22.29
N PHE A 568 42.68 -13.30 -22.81
CA PHE A 568 41.57 -13.79 -22.01
C PHE A 568 41.06 -15.13 -22.52
N TYR A 569 40.54 -15.93 -21.59
CA TYR A 569 39.75 -17.12 -21.87
C TYR A 569 38.64 -17.22 -20.83
N LYS A 570 37.43 -16.86 -21.24
CA LYS A 570 36.21 -16.93 -20.43
C LYS A 570 35.42 -18.17 -20.82
N TYR A 571 34.82 -18.80 -19.82
CA TYR A 571 33.99 -19.99 -19.99
C TYR A 571 32.97 -20.06 -18.87
N THR A 572 31.74 -20.47 -19.19
CA THR A 572 30.68 -20.71 -18.22
C THR A 572 29.68 -21.73 -18.80
N SER A 573 29.02 -22.50 -17.93
CA SER A 573 27.98 -23.45 -18.31
C SER A 573 26.72 -23.18 -17.49
N LEU A 574 25.64 -22.73 -18.14
CA LEU A 574 24.40 -22.30 -17.49
C LEU A 574 23.18 -22.71 -18.33
N PRO A 575 22.03 -23.03 -17.72
CA PRO A 575 20.81 -23.29 -18.47
C PRO A 575 20.31 -22.01 -19.16
N THR A 576 19.50 -22.19 -20.21
CA THR A 576 18.90 -21.07 -20.96
C THR A 576 18.02 -20.20 -20.07
N PHE A 577 17.22 -20.80 -19.20
CA PHE A 577 16.41 -20.08 -18.22
C PHE A 577 16.84 -20.47 -16.80
N GLN A 578 17.35 -19.51 -16.03
CA GLN A 578 17.67 -19.72 -14.62
C GLN A 578 16.50 -19.29 -13.74
N LEU A 579 16.24 -20.10 -12.70
CA LEU A 579 15.12 -19.91 -11.79
C LEU A 579 15.60 -19.43 -10.42
N ASN A 580 14.87 -18.48 -9.81
CA ASN A 580 15.11 -18.04 -8.44
C ASN A 580 14.59 -19.11 -7.45
N ALA A 581 14.75 -18.86 -6.14
CA ALA A 581 14.28 -19.75 -5.08
C ALA A 581 12.75 -20.00 -5.10
N PHE A 582 11.99 -19.16 -5.80
CA PHE A 582 10.53 -19.27 -5.96
C PHE A 582 10.11 -19.96 -7.27
N GLY A 583 11.06 -20.39 -8.10
CA GLY A 583 10.77 -21.06 -9.38
C GLY A 583 10.37 -20.10 -10.52
N GLU A 584 10.73 -18.83 -10.40
CA GLU A 584 10.49 -17.78 -11.41
C GLU A 584 11.77 -17.52 -12.21
N VAL A 585 11.63 -17.19 -13.50
CA VAL A 585 12.81 -16.86 -14.33
C VAL A 585 13.36 -15.52 -13.89
N TYR A 586 14.65 -15.48 -13.55
CA TYR A 586 15.35 -14.23 -13.25
C TYR A 586 16.48 -13.92 -14.24
N ARG A 587 16.89 -14.89 -15.07
CA ARG A 587 17.95 -14.69 -16.06
C ARG A 587 17.77 -15.61 -17.28
N VAL A 588 18.01 -15.06 -18.46
CA VAL A 588 18.11 -15.74 -19.75
C VAL A 588 19.56 -15.82 -20.20
N ASN A 589 20.00 -16.99 -20.67
CA ASN A 589 21.33 -17.23 -21.24
C ASN A 589 21.17 -17.79 -22.65
N PHE A 590 21.39 -16.97 -23.66
CA PHE A 590 21.23 -17.37 -25.05
C PHE A 590 22.13 -16.52 -25.94
N ASN A 591 23.14 -17.13 -26.56
CA ASN A 591 24.00 -16.48 -27.54
C ASN A 591 24.64 -17.57 -28.39
N ASN A 592 24.18 -17.74 -29.63
CA ASN A 592 24.62 -18.85 -30.47
C ASN A 592 26.06 -18.64 -30.98
N GLN A 593 26.53 -17.40 -31.06
CA GLN A 593 27.84 -17.02 -31.58
C GLN A 593 28.98 -17.44 -30.64
N VAL A 594 28.72 -17.44 -29.33
CA VAL A 594 29.70 -17.80 -28.30
C VAL A 594 29.31 -19.08 -27.56
N ARG A 595 28.33 -19.83 -28.08
CA ARG A 595 28.01 -21.17 -27.59
C ARG A 595 29.15 -22.11 -27.97
N ASP A 596 29.68 -22.81 -26.98
CA ASP A 596 30.79 -23.73 -27.13
C ASP A 596 30.39 -24.93 -28.02
N ASN A 597 31.36 -25.51 -28.72
CA ASN A 597 31.19 -26.77 -29.44
C ASN A 597 31.22 -27.97 -28.48
N VAL A 598 31.77 -27.81 -27.27
CA VAL A 598 31.64 -28.76 -26.17
C VAL A 598 30.26 -28.63 -25.52
N MET A 599 29.52 -29.73 -25.44
CA MET A 599 28.20 -29.77 -24.79
C MET A 599 28.20 -30.81 -23.67
N ASN A 600 28.18 -30.35 -22.42
CA ASN A 600 28.28 -31.22 -21.23
C ASN A 600 26.92 -31.78 -20.79
N ILE A 601 26.24 -32.51 -21.67
CA ILE A 601 24.95 -33.15 -21.39
C ILE A 601 24.94 -34.62 -21.84
N PRO A 602 24.02 -35.47 -21.32
CA PRO A 602 23.90 -36.84 -21.79
C PRO A 602 23.54 -36.91 -23.28
N LEU A 603 24.16 -37.84 -24.02
CA LEU A 603 23.96 -38.03 -25.46
C LEU A 603 22.48 -38.15 -25.86
N LYS A 604 21.67 -38.84 -25.05
CA LYS A 604 20.24 -39.04 -25.28
C LYS A 604 19.42 -37.72 -25.32
N ASP A 605 19.91 -36.68 -24.64
CA ASP A 605 19.20 -35.41 -24.48
C ASP A 605 19.67 -34.35 -25.50
N VAL A 606 20.74 -34.63 -26.27
CA VAL A 606 21.33 -33.68 -27.23
C VAL A 606 20.33 -33.23 -28.28
N LYS A 607 19.72 -34.18 -28.99
CA LYS A 607 18.75 -33.85 -30.06
C LYS A 607 17.56 -33.07 -29.51
N ASP A 608 17.01 -33.52 -28.38
CA ASP A 608 15.87 -32.89 -27.71
C ASP A 608 16.19 -31.45 -27.26
N LEU A 609 17.41 -31.19 -26.76
CA LEU A 609 17.84 -29.84 -26.41
C LEU A 609 17.96 -28.93 -27.64
N TYR A 610 18.50 -29.44 -28.75
CA TYR A 610 18.55 -28.70 -30.00
C TYR A 610 17.14 -28.36 -30.53
N GLU A 611 16.21 -29.31 -30.49
CA GLU A 611 14.80 -29.07 -30.85
C GLU A 611 14.18 -27.97 -29.97
N ALA A 612 14.45 -27.98 -28.66
CA ALA A 612 13.99 -26.94 -27.74
C ALA A 612 14.63 -25.55 -28.02
N LEU A 613 15.92 -25.51 -28.35
CA LEU A 613 16.63 -24.27 -28.69
C LEU A 613 16.19 -23.68 -30.03
N MET A 614 15.95 -24.54 -31.02
CA MET A 614 15.38 -24.14 -32.31
C MET A 614 13.97 -23.58 -32.12
N PHE A 615 13.13 -24.25 -31.32
CA PHE A 615 11.80 -23.74 -30.99
C PHE A 615 11.85 -22.36 -30.31
N LEU A 616 12.74 -22.17 -29.33
CA LEU A 616 12.95 -20.86 -28.70
C LEU A 616 13.37 -19.81 -29.73
N ASN A 617 14.30 -20.14 -30.62
CA ASN A 617 14.76 -19.25 -31.67
C ASN A 617 13.61 -18.85 -32.61
N ASP A 618 12.84 -19.81 -33.11
CA ASP A 618 11.71 -19.55 -34.01
C ASP A 618 10.64 -18.69 -33.33
N LEU A 619 10.36 -18.97 -32.06
CA LEU A 619 9.43 -18.17 -31.25
C LEU A 619 9.94 -16.73 -31.05
N ALA A 620 11.24 -16.54 -30.84
CA ALA A 620 11.84 -15.23 -30.68
C ALA A 620 11.77 -14.39 -31.96
N TYR A 621 11.93 -15.03 -33.13
CA TYR A 621 11.82 -14.39 -34.44
C TYR A 621 10.38 -14.25 -34.96
N ASP A 622 9.37 -14.75 -34.25
CA ASP A 622 7.97 -14.51 -34.59
C ASP A 622 7.69 -12.99 -34.52
N PRO A 623 7.14 -12.37 -35.58
CA PRO A 623 6.79 -10.94 -35.60
C PRO A 623 5.85 -10.51 -34.48
N GLN A 624 5.12 -11.43 -33.85
CA GLN A 624 4.29 -11.12 -32.68
C GLN A 624 5.12 -10.85 -31.42
N ASN A 625 6.35 -11.36 -31.33
CA ASN A 625 7.20 -11.22 -30.13
C ASN A 625 8.35 -10.21 -30.33
N MET A 626 8.70 -9.89 -31.57
CA MET A 626 9.88 -9.09 -31.89
C MET A 626 9.57 -7.62 -32.16
N ILE A 627 10.27 -6.74 -31.45
CA ILE A 627 10.31 -5.31 -31.74
C ILE A 627 11.45 -5.03 -32.72
N LEU A 628 11.13 -4.30 -33.79
CA LEU A 628 12.09 -3.74 -34.73
C LEU A 628 12.18 -2.23 -34.52
N TYR A 629 13.38 -1.71 -34.22
CA TYR A 629 13.58 -0.30 -33.92
C TYR A 629 14.88 0.21 -34.51
N LYS A 630 14.84 1.27 -35.32
CA LYS A 630 16.04 1.89 -35.89
C LYS A 630 16.42 3.13 -35.08
N LEU A 631 17.47 2.99 -34.26
CA LEU A 631 17.99 4.10 -33.45
C LEU A 631 18.40 5.29 -34.30
N GLN A 632 18.05 6.49 -33.85
CA GLN A 632 18.50 7.76 -34.40
C GLN A 632 19.72 8.29 -33.64
N ALA A 633 20.48 9.20 -34.26
CA ALA A 633 21.57 9.88 -33.56
C ALA A 633 21.03 10.66 -32.35
N GLY A 634 21.66 10.49 -31.19
CA GLY A 634 21.21 11.07 -29.92
C GLY A 634 20.16 10.23 -29.16
N GLU A 635 19.78 9.06 -29.67
CA GLU A 635 19.01 8.08 -28.90
C GLU A 635 19.95 7.07 -28.22
N CYS A 636 19.62 6.67 -27.00
CA CYS A 636 20.24 5.55 -26.32
C CYS A 636 19.18 4.54 -25.93
N VAL A 637 19.35 3.29 -26.33
CA VAL A 637 18.53 2.19 -25.84
C VAL A 637 19.19 1.58 -24.61
N ILE A 638 18.38 1.36 -23.58
CA ILE A 638 18.82 0.79 -22.32
C ILE A 638 17.92 -0.38 -22.00
N PHE A 639 18.53 -1.53 -21.74
CA PHE A 639 17.79 -2.77 -21.55
C PHE A 639 18.43 -3.69 -20.52
N ASP A 640 17.58 -4.52 -19.92
CA ASP A 640 17.91 -5.60 -19.01
C ASP A 640 18.55 -6.74 -19.79
N ASN A 641 19.89 -6.80 -19.80
CA ASN A 641 20.67 -7.80 -20.53
C ASN A 641 20.53 -9.21 -19.91
N GLN A 642 19.87 -9.36 -18.75
CA GLN A 642 19.52 -10.68 -18.21
C GLN A 642 18.14 -11.15 -18.64
N ARG A 643 17.38 -10.32 -19.38
CA ARG A 643 16.00 -10.59 -19.78
C ARG A 643 15.77 -10.43 -21.28
N ILE A 644 16.25 -9.32 -21.85
CA ILE A 644 15.99 -8.93 -23.23
C ILE A 644 17.03 -9.58 -24.16
N LEU A 645 16.56 -10.39 -25.10
CA LEU A 645 17.38 -10.77 -26.24
C LEU A 645 17.39 -9.61 -27.22
N HIS A 646 18.56 -9.29 -27.74
CA HIS A 646 18.74 -8.20 -28.68
C HIS A 646 19.55 -8.66 -29.89
N GLY A 647 19.34 -7.98 -31.01
CA GLY A 647 19.97 -8.30 -32.28
C GLY A 647 20.07 -7.06 -33.16
N ARG A 648 20.63 -7.25 -34.35
CA ARG A 648 20.77 -6.20 -35.34
C ARG A 648 20.69 -6.77 -36.75
N ARG A 649 19.91 -6.12 -37.60
CA ARG A 649 19.92 -6.41 -39.04
C ARG A 649 21.24 -6.00 -39.68
N GLY A 650 21.63 -6.70 -40.75
CA GLY A 650 22.76 -6.28 -41.57
C GLY A 650 22.54 -4.88 -42.14
N TYR A 651 23.61 -4.16 -42.46
CA TYR A 651 23.52 -2.81 -43.02
C TYR A 651 24.56 -2.56 -44.10
N ALA A 652 24.19 -1.69 -45.04
CA ALA A 652 25.13 -1.15 -46.02
C ALA A 652 25.83 0.09 -45.44
N LEU A 653 27.06 0.33 -45.90
CA LEU A 653 27.83 1.55 -45.67
C LEU A 653 28.20 2.12 -47.04
N GLU A 654 28.11 3.44 -47.17
CA GLU A 654 28.78 4.14 -48.27
C GLU A 654 30.30 4.11 -48.07
N GLU A 655 31.07 4.40 -49.12
CA GLU A 655 32.53 4.49 -49.02
C GLU A 655 32.92 5.63 -48.06
N GLY A 656 33.54 5.29 -46.92
CA GLY A 656 33.81 6.24 -45.83
C GLY A 656 32.62 6.52 -44.89
N GLY A 657 31.48 5.86 -45.09
CA GLY A 657 30.33 5.92 -44.20
C GLY A 657 30.55 5.13 -42.90
N HIS A 658 29.94 5.60 -41.80
CA HIS A 658 30.10 4.98 -40.48
C HIS A 658 28.76 4.89 -39.74
N ARG A 659 28.53 3.74 -39.09
CA ARG A 659 27.58 3.55 -37.99
C ARG A 659 28.38 3.43 -36.71
N TYR A 660 28.02 4.20 -35.69
CA TYR A 660 28.71 4.25 -34.41
C TYR A 660 27.70 4.24 -33.25
N LEU A 661 27.70 3.14 -32.50
CA LEU A 661 27.10 3.10 -31.16
C LEU A 661 28.21 3.09 -30.10
N GLN A 662 28.02 3.90 -29.06
CA GLN A 662 28.81 3.83 -27.84
C GLN A 662 28.08 2.93 -26.84
N GLY A 663 28.72 1.84 -26.43
CA GLY A 663 28.19 0.87 -25.50
C GLY A 663 28.81 0.96 -24.11
N GLY A 664 28.06 0.49 -23.12
CA GLY A 664 28.49 0.35 -21.73
C GLY A 664 27.58 -0.60 -20.97
N TYR A 665 28.07 -1.12 -19.85
CA TYR A 665 27.33 -2.06 -19.01
C TYR A 665 27.21 -1.55 -17.57
N MET A 666 26.21 -2.04 -16.83
CA MET A 666 26.05 -1.79 -15.39
C MET A 666 25.42 -3.00 -14.70
N ASP A 667 25.64 -3.14 -13.40
CA ASP A 667 24.97 -4.15 -12.58
C ASP A 667 23.66 -3.62 -12.00
N TRP A 668 22.66 -4.50 -11.86
CA TRP A 668 21.37 -4.15 -11.27
C TRP A 668 21.49 -3.67 -9.82
N ASP A 669 22.54 -4.08 -9.10
CA ASP A 669 22.81 -3.66 -7.72
C ASP A 669 22.96 -2.13 -7.61
N GLU A 670 23.71 -1.51 -8.53
CA GLU A 670 23.92 -0.05 -8.56
C GLU A 670 22.65 0.71 -8.92
N VAL A 671 21.86 0.18 -9.86
CA VAL A 671 20.57 0.77 -10.22
C VAL A 671 19.56 0.67 -9.08
N ASN A 672 19.46 -0.49 -8.44
CA ASN A 672 18.57 -0.71 -7.30
C ASN A 672 18.97 0.17 -6.10
N SER A 673 20.28 0.29 -5.83
CA SER A 673 20.82 1.22 -4.85
C SER A 673 20.37 2.66 -5.13
N LYS A 674 20.53 3.14 -6.38
CA LYS A 674 20.09 4.48 -6.78
C LYS A 674 18.57 4.67 -6.62
N ILE A 675 17.76 3.70 -7.04
CA ILE A 675 16.29 3.74 -6.87
C ILE A 675 15.93 3.89 -5.39
N ASN A 676 16.57 3.12 -4.51
CA ASN A 676 16.28 3.15 -3.07
C ASN A 676 16.63 4.51 -2.45
N VAL A 677 17.77 5.09 -2.82
CA VAL A 677 18.17 6.45 -2.38
C VAL A 677 17.16 7.51 -2.83
N LEU A 678 16.69 7.44 -4.08
CA LEU A 678 15.73 8.40 -4.63
C LEU A 678 14.32 8.25 -4.02
N ARG A 679 13.97 7.06 -3.52
CA ARG A 679 12.72 6.82 -2.79
C ARG A 679 12.78 7.33 -1.36
N SER A 680 13.89 7.13 -0.65
CA SER A 680 14.04 7.59 0.73
C SER A 680 14.04 9.12 0.84
N SER A 681 14.60 9.83 -0.14
CA SER A 681 14.60 11.30 -0.16
C SER A 681 13.21 11.93 -0.31
N ARG A 682 12.17 11.14 -0.64
CA ARG A 682 10.77 11.60 -0.68
C ARG A 682 10.04 11.48 0.67
N ILE A 683 10.62 10.78 1.64
CA ILE A 683 10.03 10.59 2.98
C ILE A 683 10.52 11.68 3.94
N GLU A 684 11.65 12.33 3.63
CA GLU A 684 12.25 13.42 4.42
C GLU A 684 11.79 14.83 3.99
N THR A 685 10.85 14.94 3.04
CA THR A 685 10.21 16.19 2.57
C THR A 685 8.70 16.07 2.67
#